data_AF-A0A1T4MVD2-F1
#
_entry.id   AF-A0A1T4MVD2-F1
#
_cell.length_a   1.000
_cell.length_b   1.000
_cell.length_c   1.000
_cell.angle_alpha   90.00
_cell.angle_beta   90.00
_cell.angle_gamma   90.00
#
_symmetry.space_group_name_H-M   'P 1'
#
loop_
_entity.id
_entity.type
_entity.pdbx_description
1 polymer ?
#
loop_
_entity_poly.entity_id
_entity_poly.type
_entity_poly.pdbx_seq_one_letter_code
_entity_poly.pdbx_strand_id
1 'polypeptide(L)'
;MKKMIYTSLFATMILTNVSLSQNIPMIYAQEESITNVENSEETEIESTDNSQVLIEEVSQTPNLLGVELSGEQIINQEITETEDITTLEEAVVDETLDVVDDKSENIVEINNLVINEEPQNINQITEEKSGEIPDLTATATTDNSAMETTETAEAIGLVDDRASRETQELFIYLKEKMASKDVLFGQQHATDEGATLLEDSSRAGSTDSEVKNAVGDYPAVFGWDTLSIDGYERPGVEGDIEASVRNTVTSMKTAHDLGSIIVLSMHPHNFVTGGTFNDISGDVVNNILPGGEYNDKFNNWLDNIANVADQLKDDEGNSIPIIFRPFHEQNGSWFWWGSSTTNTEQYTALYRYTVEYLRDNKEVNNILYAYSPNSSIQGDKESYLKTYPGDNYVDILGIDTYDNKQNAGSETFLNGMIKDLDMIVSLAQEKNKIAALTEFGYSPQGINETGNTLDWYTKIFDTIQSNEQASKIAYMLTWANFGLPDNMFVPYRDVNGDLGGDHELLPDFENFYNNDKTVFRNEVGKIYQTNQDIELIPNTNSRYVIRPSERQIITTDKGNITIKGLESDNKVSYQFDGEQEIFLDANEQLFSGELNLPENVDLVTTNLTIRYYNVKDELVSSNPIKVYIKLAENEKPENPLIVDQFDNYLGDTELLNQNYANNGDPVSIELVKNSSEDGYGMAVHYTLADNGYSGRQLSFNKDWSGTNAVSFDLTTNESLPHDLTVQIRIGDVSFESFVKLDSVKNGKIVIPFSDFKPAHWESNQNAIVDLDRINNVSQFALYFGGPKGGGTIYIDSIEAVMDETLPPVPARIEIDDSYQPINFEFDEVDETWIKNSEMIENGVLTLSTTLEEGSKKEISYQSGIDLSNHNWYVAKIKTSSTANAKLYVKVGDAWQWFEAETMEVGTDYSLLSFDLSSIEDKANIKEVGIELTGLSETKQPLDVTVDYVRFVESLDEIDETVSNNPDQDTEDSEKDTENTDKNSEQEESEDTENQTSEKIETTVVESEIIKDEVKMAILPATGETNSKNHLLASIIAIIGGLFIIGRRKEIEE
;
A
#
# COMPACT_ATOMS: atom_id res chain seq x y z
N MET A 1 39.23 -1.39 41.35
CA MET A 1 39.82 -1.89 42.63
C MET A 1 38.73 -1.78 43.70
N LYS A 2 38.12 -2.90 44.17
CA LYS A 2 36.82 -2.94 44.90
C LYS A 2 35.65 -2.44 44.03
N LYS A 3 34.40 -2.95 44.07
CA LYS A 3 33.74 -4.10 44.74
C LYS A 3 33.68 -4.09 46.28
N MET A 4 32.49 -3.81 46.86
CA MET A 4 31.85 -4.58 47.97
C MET A 4 30.58 -3.92 48.60
N ILE A 5 29.45 -4.64 48.54
CA ILE A 5 28.54 -5.02 49.67
C ILE A 5 27.85 -3.92 50.52
N TYR A 6 26.50 -3.93 50.57
CA TYR A 6 25.73 -4.41 51.73
C TYR A 6 24.27 -4.78 51.39
N THR A 7 23.60 -5.51 52.29
CA THR A 7 22.34 -6.24 52.06
C THR A 7 21.47 -6.24 53.33
N SER A 8 20.16 -6.44 53.15
CA SER A 8 19.24 -7.13 54.08
C SER A 8 18.41 -6.31 55.10
N LEU A 9 17.09 -6.53 55.01
CA LEU A 9 16.03 -6.54 56.04
C LEU A 9 15.93 -5.41 57.08
N PHE A 10 14.71 -4.85 57.20
CA PHE A 10 13.88 -5.10 58.40
C PHE A 10 12.38 -4.96 58.08
N ALA A 11 11.52 -5.67 58.81
CA ALA A 11 10.07 -5.69 58.61
C ALA A 11 9.29 -5.62 59.94
N THR A 12 7.97 -5.46 59.84
CA THR A 12 6.95 -5.63 60.90
C THR A 12 6.69 -4.46 61.86
N MET A 13 5.55 -3.78 61.69
CA MET A 13 4.59 -3.61 62.80
C MET A 13 3.14 -3.49 62.28
N ILE A 14 2.16 -3.72 63.16
CA ILE A 14 0.80 -4.19 62.80
C ILE A 14 -0.29 -3.50 63.65
N LEU A 15 -1.44 -3.20 63.01
CA LEU A 15 -2.78 -2.90 63.56
C LEU A 15 -2.95 -1.85 64.69
N THR A 16 -3.78 -0.82 64.46
CA THR A 16 -5.21 -0.80 64.91
C THR A 16 -5.87 0.58 64.76
N ASN A 17 -7.07 0.63 64.15
CA ASN A 17 -8.32 1.08 64.81
C ASN A 17 -9.57 0.85 63.93
N VAL A 18 -10.74 0.78 64.56
CA VAL A 18 -12.02 0.36 63.96
C VAL A 18 -13.19 1.09 64.65
N SER A 19 -14.22 1.56 63.91
CA SER A 19 -15.67 1.39 64.25
C SER A 19 -16.67 2.33 63.53
N LEU A 20 -17.69 1.71 62.89
CA LEU A 20 -19.16 1.98 62.99
C LEU A 20 -19.73 3.36 62.57
N SER A 21 -20.96 3.49 62.01
CA SER A 21 -22.04 2.60 61.49
C SER A 21 -23.10 3.50 60.76
N GLN A 22 -24.15 3.09 60.02
CA GLN A 22 -25.21 2.05 60.13
C GLN A 22 -25.68 1.63 58.69
N ASN A 23 -26.40 0.54 58.38
CA ASN A 23 -27.69 -0.03 58.84
C ASN A 23 -28.93 0.88 58.54
N ILE A 24 -30.10 0.42 58.03
CA ILE A 24 -30.68 -0.94 57.83
C ILE A 24 -31.84 -0.92 56.75
N PRO A 25 -32.38 -2.05 56.22
CA PRO A 25 -33.14 -2.12 54.94
C PRO A 25 -34.64 -2.56 54.99
N MET A 26 -35.28 -2.67 53.81
CA MET A 26 -36.45 -3.53 53.45
C MET A 26 -36.21 -4.02 51.99
N ILE A 27 -36.50 -5.25 51.52
CA ILE A 27 -37.59 -6.24 51.71
C ILE A 27 -38.89 -5.88 50.95
N TYR A 28 -39.17 -6.61 49.87
CA TYR A 28 -40.53 -7.07 49.51
C TYR A 28 -40.44 -8.31 48.61
N ALA A 29 -41.36 -9.28 48.79
CA ALA A 29 -41.52 -10.46 47.93
C ALA A 29 -42.90 -11.11 48.15
N GLN A 30 -43.61 -11.45 47.06
CA GLN A 30 -44.70 -12.44 46.90
C GLN A 30 -44.87 -12.62 45.37
N GLU A 31 -44.86 -13.81 44.76
CA GLU A 31 -45.69 -15.03 44.91
C GLU A 31 -47.01 -15.01 44.11
N GLU A 32 -47.04 -15.75 42.99
CA GLU A 32 -48.07 -16.67 42.47
C GLU A 32 -47.69 -16.98 41.00
N SER A 33 -47.06 -18.11 40.63
CA SER A 33 -47.44 -19.53 40.72
C SER A 33 -48.62 -19.95 39.83
N ILE A 34 -48.38 -20.84 38.87
CA ILE A 34 -49.18 -22.04 38.61
C ILE A 34 -48.36 -23.04 37.77
N THR A 35 -48.60 -24.33 38.00
CA THR A 35 -47.87 -25.47 37.42
C THR A 35 -48.48 -25.96 36.11
N ASN A 36 -47.68 -26.70 35.32
CA ASN A 36 -48.09 -28.06 34.95
C ASN A 36 -46.90 -28.98 34.71
N VAL A 37 -47.11 -30.28 34.94
CA VAL A 37 -46.18 -31.40 34.76
C VAL A 37 -46.99 -32.55 34.17
N GLU A 38 -46.38 -33.33 33.28
CA GLU A 38 -46.74 -34.68 32.74
C GLU A 38 -46.55 -34.71 31.20
N ASN A 39 -46.18 -35.82 30.54
CA ASN A 39 -45.32 -36.97 30.92
C ASN A 39 -45.06 -37.84 29.67
N SER A 40 -44.29 -38.93 29.86
CA SER A 40 -44.41 -40.25 29.19
C SER A 40 -44.08 -40.43 27.69
N GLU A 41 -43.06 -41.28 27.46
CA GLU A 41 -43.12 -42.53 26.65
C GLU A 41 -43.21 -42.39 25.11
N GLU A 42 -42.13 -42.70 24.38
CA GLU A 42 -41.67 -44.04 23.95
C GLU A 42 -42.45 -44.61 22.74
N THR A 43 -41.74 -44.87 21.63
CA THR A 43 -41.72 -46.23 21.04
C THR A 43 -40.54 -46.42 20.07
N GLU A 44 -39.79 -47.51 20.25
CA GLU A 44 -38.79 -48.01 19.29
C GLU A 44 -39.47 -48.71 18.10
N ILE A 45 -38.79 -48.80 16.95
CA ILE A 45 -38.75 -50.01 16.12
C ILE A 45 -37.31 -50.23 15.62
N GLU A 46 -36.83 -51.47 15.71
CA GLU A 46 -35.47 -51.91 15.37
C GLU A 46 -35.25 -52.18 13.87
N SER A 47 -34.01 -52.00 13.41
CA SER A 47 -33.20 -53.07 12.76
C SER A 47 -31.74 -52.58 12.60
N THR A 48 -30.73 -53.12 13.30
CA THR A 48 -30.04 -54.41 13.06
C THR A 48 -29.54 -54.55 11.60
N ASP A 49 -28.31 -54.95 11.27
CA ASP A 49 -27.21 -55.64 12.00
C ASP A 49 -25.90 -55.49 11.14
N ASN A 50 -24.63 -55.81 11.49
CA ASN A 50 -23.96 -56.36 12.68
C ASN A 50 -22.41 -56.15 12.57
N SER A 51 -21.66 -56.20 13.70
CA SER A 51 -20.26 -56.72 13.90
C SER A 51 -19.06 -56.36 12.98
N GLN A 52 -17.77 -56.39 13.37
CA GLN A 52 -16.96 -56.41 14.63
C GLN A 52 -15.50 -56.11 14.17
N VAL A 53 -14.68 -55.21 14.74
CA VAL A 53 -13.94 -55.24 16.04
C VAL A 53 -12.91 -56.39 16.20
N LEU A 54 -11.61 -56.02 16.22
CA LEU A 54 -10.40 -56.59 16.90
C LEU A 54 -9.15 -56.06 16.11
N ILE A 55 -8.22 -55.22 16.61
CA ILE A 55 -7.30 -55.22 17.79
C ILE A 55 -5.95 -55.96 17.52
N GLU A 56 -4.84 -55.42 18.08
CA GLU A 56 -3.40 -55.87 18.02
C GLU A 56 -2.60 -55.66 16.69
N GLU A 57 -1.31 -55.22 16.65
CA GLU A 57 -0.46 -54.42 17.57
C GLU A 57 0.90 -53.95 16.92
N VAL A 58 1.59 -52.94 17.52
CA VAL A 58 3.08 -52.76 17.66
C VAL A 58 4.03 -52.40 16.47
N SER A 59 4.34 -51.09 16.36
CA SER A 59 5.66 -50.41 16.54
C SER A 59 6.87 -50.41 15.55
N GLN A 60 7.61 -49.27 15.66
CA GLN A 60 9.06 -49.00 15.54
C GLN A 60 9.72 -48.51 14.22
N THR A 61 10.48 -47.42 14.38
CA THR A 61 11.34 -46.69 13.43
C THR A 61 12.74 -47.32 13.32
N PRO A 62 13.60 -46.82 12.39
CA PRO A 62 14.69 -45.96 12.88
C PRO A 62 15.08 -44.78 11.96
N ASN A 63 15.73 -43.77 12.56
CA ASN A 63 16.41 -42.66 11.88
C ASN A 63 17.61 -43.14 11.03
N LEU A 64 18.02 -42.35 10.03
CA LEU A 64 19.42 -41.90 9.90
C LEU A 64 19.59 -40.71 8.94
N LEU A 65 20.67 -39.94 9.12
CA LEU A 65 21.05 -38.77 8.30
C LEU A 65 21.96 -39.17 7.11
N GLY A 66 22.03 -38.28 6.12
CA GLY A 66 22.94 -38.35 4.97
C GLY A 66 22.26 -37.78 3.72
N VAL A 67 22.29 -36.47 3.47
CA VAL A 67 23.41 -35.73 2.86
C VAL A 67 23.77 -36.27 1.47
N GLU A 68 23.53 -35.40 0.48
CA GLU A 68 24.12 -35.32 -0.87
C GLU A 68 24.82 -36.55 -1.49
N LEU A 69 24.45 -36.87 -2.74
CA LEU A 69 25.35 -36.49 -3.85
C LEU A 69 24.66 -36.54 -5.23
N SER A 70 25.18 -35.66 -6.08
CA SER A 70 24.95 -35.55 -7.53
C SER A 70 24.94 -36.85 -8.34
N GLY A 71 24.27 -36.82 -9.49
CA GLY A 71 24.98 -37.15 -10.73
C GLY A 71 24.48 -38.31 -11.60
N GLU A 72 23.53 -37.98 -12.48
CA GLU A 72 23.65 -38.20 -13.94
C GLU A 72 23.56 -39.63 -14.57
N GLN A 73 23.38 -39.61 -15.89
CA GLN A 73 23.60 -40.66 -16.89
C GLN A 73 22.67 -41.89 -16.94
N ILE A 74 21.51 -41.62 -17.56
CA ILE A 74 20.84 -42.53 -18.50
C ILE A 74 21.85 -43.12 -19.50
N ILE A 75 21.87 -44.46 -19.67
CA ILE A 75 22.30 -45.12 -20.92
C ILE A 75 21.27 -46.20 -21.29
N ASN A 76 20.80 -46.18 -22.53
CA ASN A 76 19.80 -47.11 -23.08
C ASN A 76 20.42 -48.41 -23.60
N GLN A 77 19.74 -49.54 -23.39
CA GLN A 77 19.61 -50.70 -24.31
C GLN A 77 18.70 -51.77 -23.63
N GLU A 78 17.83 -52.56 -24.29
CA GLU A 78 17.51 -52.75 -25.72
C GLU A 78 16.16 -53.54 -25.87
N ILE A 79 15.82 -54.01 -27.09
CA ILE A 79 14.99 -55.21 -27.42
C ILE A 79 13.45 -55.02 -27.63
N THR A 80 13.11 -54.64 -28.88
CA THR A 80 12.16 -55.27 -29.85
C THR A 80 10.67 -55.59 -29.57
N GLU A 81 9.84 -55.27 -30.58
CA GLU A 81 8.71 -56.07 -31.16
C GLU A 81 7.43 -56.31 -30.32
N THR A 82 6.20 -56.34 -30.86
CA THR A 82 5.64 -56.16 -32.23
C THR A 82 4.15 -55.78 -32.17
N GLU A 83 3.61 -55.17 -33.26
CA GLU A 83 2.26 -55.32 -33.90
C GLU A 83 0.96 -55.35 -33.00
N ASP A 84 -0.23 -54.84 -33.39
CA ASP A 84 -0.77 -54.75 -34.76
C ASP A 84 -1.99 -53.78 -34.95
N ILE A 85 -2.15 -53.25 -36.18
CA ILE A 85 -3.30 -52.58 -36.88
C ILE A 85 -4.41 -51.75 -36.14
N THR A 86 -4.60 -50.48 -36.54
CA THR A 86 -5.79 -49.88 -37.25
C THR A 86 -5.99 -48.37 -36.97
N THR A 87 -6.34 -47.46 -37.90
CA THR A 87 -6.11 -47.27 -39.36
C THR A 87 -6.62 -45.87 -39.78
N LEU A 88 -6.18 -45.36 -40.94
CA LEU A 88 -6.68 -44.17 -41.68
C LEU A 88 -6.23 -42.79 -41.15
N GLU A 89 -5.87 -41.78 -41.96
CA GLU A 89 -5.49 -41.77 -43.40
C GLU A 89 -4.68 -40.50 -43.77
N GLU A 90 -4.00 -40.54 -44.93
CA GLU A 90 -3.36 -39.44 -45.71
C GLU A 90 -2.34 -38.50 -44.98
N ALA A 91 -1.06 -38.32 -45.38
CA ALA A 91 -0.36 -38.31 -46.69
C ALA A 91 -0.59 -37.00 -47.50
N VAL A 92 0.35 -36.43 -48.29
CA VAL A 92 1.76 -36.75 -48.61
C VAL A 92 2.47 -35.48 -49.18
N VAL A 93 3.69 -35.60 -49.76
CA VAL A 93 4.47 -34.59 -50.56
C VAL A 93 5.42 -33.66 -49.76
N ASP A 94 6.66 -33.37 -50.20
CA ASP A 94 7.69 -34.14 -50.96
C ASP A 94 9.07 -33.41 -50.94
N GLU A 95 10.07 -33.99 -51.62
CA GLU A 95 11.28 -33.40 -52.25
C GLU A 95 12.08 -32.33 -51.47
N THR A 96 13.22 -32.57 -50.78
CA THR A 96 14.51 -33.27 -51.08
C THR A 96 15.60 -32.43 -51.79
N LEU A 97 16.85 -32.92 -51.72
CA LEU A 97 18.07 -32.61 -52.51
C LEU A 97 19.10 -31.56 -52.01
N ASP A 98 20.02 -32.09 -51.19
CA ASP A 98 21.43 -32.37 -51.55
C ASP A 98 22.60 -31.35 -51.45
N VAL A 99 23.51 -31.67 -50.51
CA VAL A 99 24.98 -31.97 -50.67
C VAL A 99 25.95 -30.91 -51.25
N VAL A 100 27.12 -30.72 -50.60
CA VAL A 100 28.51 -30.83 -51.15
C VAL A 100 29.61 -30.27 -50.20
N ASP A 101 30.74 -31.01 -50.11
CA ASP A 101 32.12 -30.69 -49.66
C ASP A 101 32.47 -29.88 -48.39
N ASP A 102 32.98 -30.60 -47.38
CA ASP A 102 34.43 -30.82 -47.14
C ASP A 102 35.43 -29.67 -47.42
N LYS A 103 36.09 -29.16 -46.35
CA LYS A 103 37.57 -29.32 -46.18
C LYS A 103 38.12 -28.97 -44.79
N SER A 104 39.29 -29.54 -44.52
CA SER A 104 40.07 -29.46 -43.27
C SER A 104 41.20 -28.43 -43.33
N GLU A 105 41.75 -28.04 -42.17
CA GLU A 105 43.20 -28.03 -41.83
C GLU A 105 43.45 -27.37 -40.44
N ASN A 106 44.65 -27.39 -39.86
CA ASN A 106 45.33 -28.52 -39.18
C ASN A 106 46.56 -28.02 -38.37
N ILE A 107 46.72 -28.47 -37.11
CA ILE A 107 48.02 -28.71 -36.40
C ILE A 107 48.97 -27.52 -36.08
N VAL A 108 49.49 -27.50 -34.83
CA VAL A 108 50.90 -27.27 -34.36
C VAL A 108 50.82 -26.98 -32.83
N GLU A 109 51.17 -27.88 -31.90
CA GLU A 109 52.52 -28.37 -31.47
C GLU A 109 53.30 -27.37 -30.54
N ILE A 110 54.02 -27.75 -29.45
CA ILE A 110 54.16 -29.00 -28.64
C ILE A 110 54.99 -28.75 -27.32
N ASN A 111 55.09 -29.77 -26.42
CA ASN A 111 56.11 -30.01 -25.35
C ASN A 111 56.07 -29.40 -23.91
N ASN A 112 55.64 -30.24 -22.94
CA ASN A 112 56.45 -30.92 -21.88
C ASN A 112 57.63 -30.25 -21.13
N LEU A 113 57.66 -30.36 -19.77
CA LEU A 113 58.60 -31.24 -19.01
C LEU A 113 58.47 -31.24 -17.45
N VAL A 114 58.03 -32.39 -16.89
CA VAL A 114 58.51 -33.16 -15.71
C VAL A 114 59.30 -32.51 -14.54
N ILE A 115 58.92 -32.85 -13.29
CA ILE A 115 59.80 -33.29 -12.16
C ILE A 115 58.98 -34.03 -11.06
N ASN A 116 59.60 -34.96 -10.32
CA ASN A 116 59.03 -35.74 -9.20
C ASN A 116 59.64 -35.33 -7.83
N GLU A 117 59.01 -35.66 -6.70
CA GLU A 117 59.56 -36.60 -5.67
C GLU A 117 58.59 -36.84 -4.47
N GLU A 118 58.96 -37.74 -3.54
CA GLU A 118 58.10 -38.36 -2.50
C GLU A 118 57.91 -37.53 -1.20
N PRO A 119 57.17 -38.06 -0.20
CA PRO A 119 57.90 -38.64 0.95
C PRO A 119 57.36 -40.00 1.50
N GLN A 120 58.22 -40.71 2.24
CA GLN A 120 57.96 -42.00 2.92
C GLN A 120 58.69 -42.12 4.28
N ASN A 121 58.24 -43.07 5.12
CA ASN A 121 58.66 -43.40 6.50
C ASN A 121 58.26 -42.41 7.62
N ILE A 122 57.64 -42.76 8.77
CA ILE A 122 57.47 -43.98 9.62
C ILE A 122 58.53 -44.16 10.73
N ASN A 123 58.07 -44.11 12.00
CA ASN A 123 58.48 -44.89 13.20
C ASN A 123 57.86 -44.26 14.50
N GLN A 124 57.52 -44.95 15.59
CA GLN A 124 57.16 -46.37 15.86
C GLN A 124 56.63 -46.52 17.32
N ILE A 125 55.94 -47.63 17.66
CA ILE A 125 55.57 -48.12 19.03
C ILE A 125 54.42 -47.32 19.73
N THR A 126 53.23 -47.78 20.14
CA THR A 126 52.51 -49.08 20.40
C THR A 126 52.35 -49.53 21.86
N GLU A 127 51.13 -49.35 22.42
CA GLU A 127 50.40 -50.18 23.42
C GLU A 127 48.99 -49.52 23.59
N GLU A 128 47.85 -50.20 23.79
CA GLU A 128 47.52 -51.62 24.00
C GLU A 128 46.36 -52.14 23.08
N LYS A 129 46.01 -53.43 23.25
CA LYS A 129 45.01 -54.26 22.55
C LYS A 129 43.59 -54.14 23.17
N SER A 130 42.50 -54.78 22.69
CA SER A 130 42.02 -55.35 21.40
C SER A 130 40.71 -56.12 21.73
N GLY A 131 39.75 -56.30 20.79
CA GLY A 131 38.56 -57.11 21.09
C GLY A 131 37.45 -57.18 20.03
N GLU A 132 37.73 -57.74 18.85
CA GLU A 132 36.68 -58.23 17.93
C GLU A 132 36.04 -59.53 18.48
N ILE A 133 34.76 -59.80 18.18
CA ILE A 133 34.22 -61.09 17.64
C ILE A 133 32.68 -60.98 17.43
N PRO A 134 32.06 -61.72 16.48
CA PRO A 134 30.78 -61.29 15.89
C PRO A 134 29.60 -62.28 16.01
N ASP A 135 28.47 -61.81 15.48
CA ASP A 135 27.39 -62.55 14.80
C ASP A 135 26.31 -63.34 15.59
N LEU A 136 25.12 -63.27 15.00
CA LEU A 136 23.77 -63.73 15.35
C LEU A 136 23.60 -65.01 16.21
N THR A 137 22.64 -65.00 17.16
CA THR A 137 21.30 -65.66 17.03
C THR A 137 20.44 -65.62 18.33
N ALA A 138 19.13 -65.90 18.16
CA ALA A 138 18.19 -66.47 19.15
C ALA A 138 17.49 -65.60 20.22
N THR A 139 16.31 -65.08 19.85
CA THR A 139 15.00 -65.21 20.54
C THR A 139 14.82 -65.03 22.07
N ALA A 140 13.96 -64.04 22.39
CA ALA A 140 12.77 -64.13 23.26
C ALA A 140 12.86 -63.98 24.81
N THR A 141 12.12 -62.96 25.31
CA THR A 141 11.33 -62.89 26.58
C THR A 141 12.07 -63.02 27.93
N THR A 142 11.87 -62.21 28.97
CA THR A 142 10.66 -61.48 29.46
C THR A 142 11.00 -60.22 30.31
N ASP A 143 9.99 -59.33 30.45
CA ASP A 143 9.69 -58.45 31.60
C ASP A 143 10.58 -57.24 31.99
N ASN A 144 10.10 -56.07 31.58
CA ASN A 144 9.64 -54.97 32.45
C ASN A 144 10.60 -54.31 33.47
N SER A 145 11.11 -53.15 33.05
CA SER A 145 10.76 -51.88 33.71
C SER A 145 10.77 -50.75 32.66
N ALA A 146 9.66 -50.03 32.50
CA ALA A 146 9.59 -48.91 31.55
C ALA A 146 10.55 -47.78 31.97
N MET A 147 11.15 -47.13 30.98
CA MET A 147 12.00 -45.96 31.14
C MET A 147 11.49 -44.91 30.16
N GLU A 148 11.02 -43.78 30.69
CA GLU A 148 10.51 -42.67 29.89
C GLU A 148 11.64 -42.09 29.03
N THR A 149 11.39 -41.98 27.72
CA THR A 149 12.25 -41.25 26.81
C THR A 149 11.81 -39.79 26.82
N THR A 150 12.49 -38.96 27.61
CA THR A 150 12.37 -37.51 27.50
C THR A 150 12.88 -37.08 26.13
N GLU A 151 12.00 -36.55 25.29
CA GLU A 151 12.41 -35.75 24.14
C GLU A 151 13.15 -34.51 24.67
N THR A 152 14.27 -34.17 24.05
CA THR A 152 14.97 -32.91 24.32
C THR A 152 14.23 -31.80 23.60
N ALA A 153 13.72 -30.82 24.36
CA ALA A 153 13.07 -29.66 23.79
C ALA A 153 14.00 -28.93 22.81
N GLU A 154 13.42 -28.41 21.73
CA GLU A 154 14.14 -27.61 20.72
C GLU A 154 14.29 -26.17 21.23
N ALA A 155 15.51 -25.63 21.21
CA ALA A 155 15.79 -24.30 21.72
C ALA A 155 15.22 -23.19 20.79
N ILE A 156 14.69 -22.12 21.39
CA ILE A 156 13.96 -21.06 20.68
C ILE A 156 14.86 -19.82 20.49
N GLY A 157 14.94 -19.31 19.26
CA GLY A 157 15.57 -18.02 18.96
C GLY A 157 14.55 -16.88 18.95
N LEU A 158 14.19 -16.37 20.13
CA LEU A 158 13.39 -15.16 20.28
C LEU A 158 14.22 -13.89 20.02
N VAL A 159 13.56 -12.81 19.63
CA VAL A 159 14.18 -11.47 19.52
C VAL A 159 14.61 -10.93 20.87
N ASP A 160 13.92 -11.31 21.95
CA ASP A 160 14.39 -11.09 23.32
C ASP A 160 14.75 -12.41 24.01
N ASP A 161 16.04 -12.60 24.29
CA ASP A 161 16.56 -13.76 25.02
C ASP A 161 16.37 -13.63 26.55
N ARG A 162 15.81 -12.49 27.00
CA ARG A 162 15.34 -12.26 28.37
C ARG A 162 13.81 -12.29 28.49
N ALA A 163 13.09 -12.65 27.43
CA ALA A 163 11.63 -12.58 27.35
C ALA A 163 10.95 -13.25 28.54
N SER A 164 9.87 -12.63 29.03
CA SER A 164 9.09 -13.12 30.16
C SER A 164 8.52 -14.50 29.88
N ARG A 165 8.24 -15.24 30.94
CA ARG A 165 7.79 -16.63 30.85
C ARG A 165 6.53 -16.76 29.99
N GLU A 166 5.63 -15.81 30.13
CA GLU A 166 4.35 -15.73 29.44
C GLU A 166 4.54 -15.42 27.93
N THR A 167 5.53 -14.61 27.58
CA THR A 167 5.89 -14.30 26.18
C THR A 167 6.52 -15.50 25.48
N GLN A 168 7.35 -16.28 26.17
CA GLN A 168 7.86 -17.56 25.67
C GLN A 168 6.71 -18.57 25.43
N GLU A 169 5.74 -18.62 26.35
CA GLU A 169 4.55 -19.48 26.25
C GLU A 169 3.63 -19.05 25.10
N LEU A 170 3.45 -17.74 24.85
CA LEU A 170 2.74 -17.25 23.66
C LEU A 170 3.41 -17.70 22.36
N PHE A 171 4.73 -17.59 22.25
CA PHE A 171 5.46 -18.01 21.05
C PHE A 171 5.31 -19.52 20.78
N ILE A 172 5.41 -20.36 21.83
CA ILE A 172 5.15 -21.79 21.70
C ILE A 172 3.70 -22.07 21.27
N TYR A 173 2.72 -21.41 21.89
CA TYR A 173 1.31 -21.57 21.53
C TYR A 173 1.03 -21.18 20.07
N LEU A 174 1.65 -20.12 19.56
CA LEU A 174 1.57 -19.74 18.15
C LEU A 174 2.20 -20.81 17.24
N LYS A 175 3.35 -21.41 17.61
CA LYS A 175 3.93 -22.56 16.88
C LYS A 175 2.99 -23.79 16.90
N GLU A 176 2.32 -24.06 18.01
CA GLU A 176 1.35 -25.15 18.13
C GLU A 176 0.16 -24.95 17.17
N LYS A 177 -0.33 -23.72 17.04
CA LYS A 177 -1.40 -23.36 16.10
C LYS A 177 -1.00 -23.51 14.63
N MET A 178 0.21 -23.08 14.26
CA MET A 178 0.78 -23.38 12.94
C MET A 178 0.89 -24.88 12.66
N ALA A 179 1.18 -25.70 13.69
CA ALA A 179 1.31 -27.15 13.55
C ALA A 179 -0.04 -27.88 13.47
N SER A 180 -1.08 -27.39 14.15
CA SER A 180 -2.44 -27.96 14.10
C SER A 180 -3.28 -27.46 12.92
N LYS A 181 -2.89 -26.32 12.31
CA LYS A 181 -3.65 -25.56 11.29
C LYS A 181 -4.93 -24.90 11.82
N ASP A 182 -5.06 -24.73 13.13
CA ASP A 182 -6.16 -23.94 13.71
C ASP A 182 -5.72 -22.47 13.75
N VAL A 183 -6.43 -21.58 13.05
CA VAL A 183 -6.05 -20.18 12.87
C VAL A 183 -6.84 -19.31 13.85
N LEU A 184 -6.12 -18.53 14.65
CA LEU A 184 -6.71 -17.56 15.58
C LEU A 184 -7.34 -16.40 14.79
N PHE A 185 -8.64 -16.16 14.95
CA PHE A 185 -9.28 -14.97 14.38
C PHE A 185 -9.05 -13.75 15.28
N GLY A 186 -8.73 -12.61 14.66
CA GLY A 186 -8.47 -11.34 15.34
C GLY A 186 -9.28 -10.17 14.81
N GLN A 187 -9.48 -9.15 15.65
CA GLN A 187 -10.06 -7.86 15.24
C GLN A 187 -9.31 -6.69 15.90
N GLN A 188 -9.00 -5.65 15.13
CA GLN A 188 -8.55 -4.35 15.64
C GLN A 188 -9.71 -3.61 16.33
N HIS A 189 -9.45 -2.92 17.45
CA HIS A 189 -10.46 -2.23 18.27
C HIS A 189 -11.64 -3.09 18.71
N ALA A 190 -11.39 -4.40 18.92
CA ALA A 190 -12.41 -5.43 19.15
C ALA A 190 -13.42 -5.17 20.29
N THR A 191 -13.15 -4.22 21.19
CA THR A 191 -14.03 -3.87 22.33
C THR A 191 -14.36 -2.39 22.47
N ASP A 192 -13.72 -1.50 21.70
CA ASP A 192 -13.96 -0.06 21.75
C ASP A 192 -14.52 0.54 20.46
N GLU A 193 -14.52 -0.18 19.33
CA GLU A 193 -15.19 0.26 18.09
C GLU A 193 -16.15 -0.80 17.52
N GLY A 194 -17.19 -0.33 16.83
CA GLY A 194 -18.28 -1.16 16.30
C GLY A 194 -19.66 -0.50 16.39
N ALA A 195 -20.53 -0.81 15.43
CA ALA A 195 -21.86 -0.25 15.26
C ALA A 195 -22.83 -0.62 16.39
N THR A 196 -22.62 -1.76 17.04
CA THR A 196 -23.54 -2.31 18.05
C THR A 196 -23.19 -1.94 19.50
N LEU A 197 -22.02 -1.32 19.74
CA LEU A 197 -21.48 -1.06 21.07
C LEU A 197 -22.17 0.15 21.74
N LEU A 198 -22.77 -0.05 22.92
CA LEU A 198 -23.68 0.91 23.57
C LEU A 198 -23.04 1.75 24.69
N GLU A 199 -21.93 2.44 24.41
CA GLU A 199 -21.48 3.55 25.27
C GLU A 199 -20.77 4.67 24.51
N ASP A 200 -20.96 5.93 24.94
CA ASP A 200 -20.36 7.15 24.38
C ASP A 200 -19.23 7.70 25.28
N SER A 201 -18.50 6.77 25.92
CA SER A 201 -17.35 7.04 26.78
C SER A 201 -16.03 6.80 26.02
N SER A 202 -14.88 6.86 26.72
CA SER A 202 -13.62 6.39 26.15
C SER A 202 -13.54 4.87 26.01
N ARG A 203 -14.56 4.10 26.47
CA ARG A 203 -14.63 2.62 26.40
C ARG A 203 -13.41 1.90 27.01
N ALA A 204 -12.65 2.58 27.88
CA ALA A 204 -11.49 2.02 28.57
C ALA A 204 -11.90 0.86 29.51
N GLY A 205 -11.41 -0.35 29.23
CA GLY A 205 -11.84 -1.57 29.94
C GLY A 205 -13.22 -2.09 29.53
N SER A 206 -13.68 -1.78 28.31
CA SER A 206 -14.93 -2.30 27.75
C SER A 206 -14.94 -3.83 27.64
N THR A 207 -16.15 -4.41 27.74
CA THR A 207 -16.42 -5.84 27.48
C THR A 207 -17.52 -6.05 26.43
N ASP A 208 -17.97 -4.97 25.78
CA ASP A 208 -18.80 -5.08 24.58
C ASP A 208 -17.89 -5.38 23.38
N SER A 209 -18.40 -5.98 22.31
CA SER A 209 -17.60 -6.34 21.12
C SER A 209 -18.52 -6.66 19.95
N GLU A 210 -18.17 -6.18 18.75
CA GLU A 210 -18.99 -6.40 17.55
C GLU A 210 -19.09 -7.90 17.21
N VAL A 211 -17.95 -8.59 17.21
CA VAL A 211 -17.84 -10.04 16.97
C VAL A 211 -18.70 -10.82 17.96
N LYS A 212 -18.71 -10.42 19.24
CA LYS A 212 -19.53 -11.05 20.28
C LYS A 212 -21.03 -10.81 20.09
N ASN A 213 -21.42 -9.63 19.60
CA ASN A 213 -22.82 -9.35 19.27
C ASN A 213 -23.25 -10.08 17.97
N ALA A 214 -22.32 -10.27 17.03
CA ALA A 214 -22.49 -11.06 15.82
C ALA A 214 -22.64 -12.57 16.12
N VAL A 215 -21.59 -13.24 16.59
CA VAL A 215 -21.51 -14.72 16.68
C VAL A 215 -21.59 -15.29 18.10
N GLY A 216 -21.56 -14.45 19.14
CA GLY A 216 -21.75 -14.85 20.54
C GLY A 216 -20.45 -15.08 21.33
N ASP A 217 -19.29 -14.95 20.71
CA ASP A 217 -17.97 -15.03 21.36
C ASP A 217 -17.04 -13.89 20.92
N TYR A 218 -15.95 -13.65 21.65
CA TYR A 218 -14.92 -12.68 21.28
C TYR A 218 -13.92 -13.27 20.26
N PRO A 219 -13.19 -12.44 19.48
CA PRO A 219 -12.05 -12.93 18.70
C PRO A 219 -10.94 -13.46 19.62
N ALA A 220 -10.10 -14.37 19.13
CA ALA A 220 -8.95 -14.87 19.89
C ALA A 220 -7.81 -13.85 20.01
N VAL A 221 -7.74 -12.88 19.10
CA VAL A 221 -6.74 -11.81 19.08
C VAL A 221 -7.41 -10.43 19.07
N PHE A 222 -7.02 -9.54 19.98
CA PHE A 222 -7.48 -8.16 20.06
C PHE A 222 -6.34 -7.23 19.63
N GLY A 223 -6.58 -6.41 18.61
CA GLY A 223 -5.64 -5.41 18.13
C GLY A 223 -5.94 -4.00 18.64
N TRP A 224 -4.90 -3.20 18.87
CA TRP A 224 -4.94 -1.75 19.08
C TRP A 224 -3.75 -1.09 18.36
N ASP A 225 -3.78 0.23 18.20
CA ASP A 225 -2.62 1.00 17.71
C ASP A 225 -1.98 1.88 18.79
N THR A 226 -0.71 2.25 18.59
CA THR A 226 -0.06 3.37 19.26
C THR A 226 -0.83 4.70 19.22
N LEU A 227 -1.70 4.95 18.24
CA LEU A 227 -2.61 6.11 18.24
C LEU A 227 -3.54 6.13 19.47
N SER A 228 -3.85 4.97 20.06
CA SER A 228 -4.55 4.88 21.35
C SER A 228 -3.71 5.42 22.52
N ILE A 229 -2.37 5.32 22.43
CA ILE A 229 -1.39 5.79 23.42
C ILE A 229 -1.14 7.30 23.26
N ASP A 230 -1.09 7.79 22.02
CA ASP A 230 -0.96 9.23 21.72
C ASP A 230 -2.28 10.01 21.95
N GLY A 231 -3.43 9.32 21.95
CA GLY A 231 -4.74 9.87 22.30
C GLY A 231 -5.65 10.21 21.12
N TYR A 232 -5.37 9.68 19.93
CA TYR A 232 -6.14 9.93 18.70
C TYR A 232 -7.22 8.87 18.42
N GLU A 233 -7.07 7.65 18.97
CA GLU A 233 -8.05 6.55 18.87
C GLU A 233 -8.55 6.14 20.27
N ARG A 234 -9.71 5.47 20.36
CA ARG A 234 -10.17 4.87 21.63
C ARG A 234 -9.24 3.71 22.03
N PRO A 235 -8.91 3.55 23.33
CA PRO A 235 -9.52 4.22 24.48
C PRO A 235 -8.78 5.49 24.94
N GLY A 236 -7.95 6.08 24.07
CA GLY A 236 -7.11 7.25 24.32
C GLY A 236 -7.86 8.54 24.68
N VAL A 237 -7.10 9.57 25.04
CA VAL A 237 -7.61 10.91 25.40
C VAL A 237 -6.76 11.98 24.72
N GLU A 238 -7.35 12.74 23.80
CA GLU A 238 -6.66 13.79 23.03
C GLU A 238 -5.94 14.79 23.96
N GLY A 239 -4.61 14.87 23.84
CA GLY A 239 -3.78 15.78 24.62
C GLY A 239 -3.45 15.37 26.06
N ASP A 240 -3.88 14.20 26.54
CA ASP A 240 -3.49 13.63 27.84
C ASP A 240 -2.90 12.22 27.67
N ILE A 241 -1.64 12.16 27.23
CA ILE A 241 -0.87 10.92 27.04
C ILE A 241 -0.85 10.05 28.31
N GLU A 242 -0.85 10.65 29.52
CA GLU A 242 -0.92 9.83 30.73
C GLU A 242 -2.29 9.14 30.88
N ALA A 243 -3.38 9.80 30.50
CA ALA A 243 -4.71 9.19 30.48
C ALA A 243 -4.83 8.14 29.37
N SER A 244 -4.31 8.42 28.18
CA SER A 244 -4.21 7.47 27.08
C SER A 244 -3.48 6.19 27.48
N VAL A 245 -2.25 6.28 28.01
CA VAL A 245 -1.48 5.14 28.56
C VAL A 245 -2.30 4.35 29.59
N ARG A 246 -2.91 5.03 30.58
CA ARG A 246 -3.73 4.37 31.62
C ARG A 246 -4.94 3.64 31.02
N ASN A 247 -5.62 4.24 30.05
CA ASN A 247 -6.79 3.68 29.41
C ASN A 247 -6.42 2.47 28.52
N THR A 248 -5.39 2.58 27.68
CA THR A 248 -4.89 1.48 26.83
C THR A 248 -4.44 0.29 27.68
N VAL A 249 -3.67 0.53 28.75
CA VAL A 249 -3.29 -0.52 29.72
C VAL A 249 -4.53 -1.15 30.36
N THR A 250 -5.59 -0.39 30.62
CA THR A 250 -6.85 -0.92 31.20
C THR A 250 -7.58 -1.83 30.21
N SER A 251 -7.82 -1.38 28.97
CA SER A 251 -8.47 -2.22 27.94
C SER A 251 -7.67 -3.48 27.61
N MET A 252 -6.35 -3.37 27.50
CA MET A 252 -5.48 -4.54 27.26
C MET A 252 -5.47 -5.53 28.42
N LYS A 253 -5.57 -5.08 29.68
CA LYS A 253 -5.79 -6.01 30.82
C LYS A 253 -7.14 -6.70 30.73
N THR A 254 -8.21 -5.96 30.41
CA THR A 254 -9.54 -6.57 30.19
C THR A 254 -9.52 -7.60 29.05
N ALA A 255 -8.78 -7.37 27.96
CA ALA A 255 -8.57 -8.36 26.89
C ALA A 255 -7.87 -9.64 27.38
N HIS A 256 -6.83 -9.48 28.21
CA HIS A 256 -6.11 -10.60 28.82
C HIS A 256 -7.01 -11.39 29.80
N ASP A 257 -7.78 -10.70 30.65
CA ASP A 257 -8.73 -11.31 31.59
C ASP A 257 -9.86 -12.06 30.88
N LEU A 258 -10.28 -11.57 29.70
CA LEU A 258 -11.19 -12.27 28.80
C LEU A 258 -10.54 -13.51 28.18
N GLY A 259 -9.21 -13.57 28.09
CA GLY A 259 -8.43 -14.71 27.59
C GLY A 259 -7.86 -14.54 26.18
N SER A 260 -7.81 -13.31 25.65
CA SER A 260 -7.39 -13.03 24.27
C SER A 260 -5.91 -12.61 24.18
N ILE A 261 -5.32 -12.80 23.01
CA ILE A 261 -3.95 -12.36 22.69
C ILE A 261 -3.98 -10.89 22.26
N ILE A 262 -2.97 -10.10 22.65
CA ILE A 262 -2.92 -8.66 22.34
C ILE A 262 -1.95 -8.41 21.19
N VAL A 263 -2.41 -7.69 20.17
CA VAL A 263 -1.59 -7.10 19.10
C VAL A 263 -1.57 -5.58 19.29
N LEU A 264 -0.40 -4.97 19.04
CA LEU A 264 -0.19 -3.53 18.99
C LEU A 264 0.46 -3.16 17.65
N SER A 265 -0.32 -2.57 16.74
CA SER A 265 0.17 -1.92 15.52
C SER A 265 0.77 -0.54 15.83
N MET A 266 1.35 0.12 14.82
CA MET A 266 1.72 1.53 14.96
C MET A 266 1.37 2.39 13.74
N HIS A 267 0.80 3.55 14.01
CA HIS A 267 0.52 4.63 13.07
C HIS A 267 1.06 5.99 13.59
N PRO A 268 2.36 6.11 13.93
CA PRO A 268 2.93 7.34 14.49
C PRO A 268 2.75 8.57 13.59
N HIS A 269 2.30 9.67 14.20
CA HIS A 269 2.34 10.99 13.57
C HIS A 269 3.76 11.36 13.10
N ASN A 270 3.84 12.06 11.97
CA ASN A 270 5.10 12.51 11.38
C ASN A 270 5.89 13.36 12.41
N PHE A 271 7.08 12.87 12.77
CA PHE A 271 7.90 13.48 13.80
C PHE A 271 8.46 14.85 13.41
N VAL A 272 8.66 15.11 12.11
CA VAL A 272 9.25 16.35 11.58
C VAL A 272 8.17 17.43 11.40
N THR A 273 7.08 17.11 10.71
CA THR A 273 6.02 18.08 10.34
C THR A 273 4.95 18.24 11.42
N GLY A 274 4.68 17.18 12.19
CA GLY A 274 3.51 17.08 13.07
C GLY A 274 2.23 16.57 12.40
N GLY A 275 2.27 16.26 11.09
CA GLY A 275 1.17 15.61 10.37
C GLY A 275 0.87 14.19 10.86
N THR A 276 -0.16 13.57 10.30
CA THR A 276 -0.51 12.15 10.50
C THR A 276 0.52 11.22 9.87
N PHE A 277 0.39 9.91 10.10
CA PHE A 277 1.25 8.84 9.55
C PHE A 277 1.39 8.87 8.01
N ASN A 278 0.38 9.40 7.31
CA ASN A 278 0.34 9.53 5.85
C ASN A 278 0.86 10.89 5.31
N ASP A 279 1.29 11.81 6.17
CA ASP A 279 2.16 12.91 5.72
C ASP A 279 3.57 12.34 5.52
N ILE A 280 3.88 11.94 4.29
CA ILE A 280 5.17 11.36 3.92
C ILE A 280 6.32 12.37 3.82
N SER A 281 6.07 13.66 4.08
CA SER A 281 7.06 14.72 3.81
C SER A 281 8.09 14.92 4.94
N GLY A 282 9.24 15.52 4.62
CA GLY A 282 10.22 15.95 5.61
C GLY A 282 11.35 14.98 5.96
N ASP A 283 11.58 13.91 5.18
CA ASP A 283 12.71 12.97 5.36
C ASP A 283 12.75 12.39 6.79
N VAL A 284 11.62 11.83 7.23
CA VAL A 284 11.35 11.55 8.64
C VAL A 284 12.34 10.55 9.22
N VAL A 285 12.61 9.44 8.51
CA VAL A 285 13.48 8.35 9.01
C VAL A 285 14.92 8.83 9.26
N ASN A 286 15.49 9.60 8.32
CA ASN A 286 16.80 10.22 8.47
C ASN A 286 16.83 11.22 9.64
N ASN A 287 15.71 11.87 9.96
CA ASN A 287 15.59 12.84 11.04
C ASN A 287 15.34 12.22 12.43
N ILE A 288 14.68 11.06 12.53
CA ILE A 288 14.42 10.38 13.81
C ILE A 288 15.46 9.33 14.21
N LEU A 289 16.25 8.83 13.26
CA LEU A 289 17.36 7.94 13.57
C LEU A 289 18.48 8.68 14.36
N PRO A 290 19.31 7.97 15.16
CA PRO A 290 20.41 8.59 15.91
C PRO A 290 21.28 9.53 15.06
N GLY A 291 21.57 10.72 15.62
CA GLY A 291 22.29 11.80 14.92
C GLY A 291 21.41 12.73 14.07
N GLY A 292 20.10 12.49 13.98
CA GLY A 292 19.11 13.39 13.38
C GLY A 292 18.45 14.33 14.40
N GLU A 293 17.87 15.45 13.94
CA GLU A 293 17.34 16.51 14.81
C GLU A 293 16.14 16.07 15.67
N TYR A 294 15.40 15.04 15.23
CA TYR A 294 14.14 14.60 15.85
C TYR A 294 14.27 13.27 16.60
N ASN A 295 15.48 12.71 16.76
CA ASN A 295 15.70 11.46 17.48
C ASN A 295 15.19 11.52 18.93
N ASP A 296 15.42 12.62 19.65
CA ASP A 296 14.87 12.79 21.00
C ASP A 296 13.34 12.74 21.03
N LYS A 297 12.64 13.28 20.00
CA LYS A 297 11.18 13.23 19.92
C LYS A 297 10.68 11.80 19.72
N PHE A 298 11.36 11.01 18.89
CA PHE A 298 11.05 9.60 18.67
C PHE A 298 11.36 8.72 19.89
N ASN A 299 12.50 8.96 20.56
CA ASN A 299 12.87 8.28 21.81
C ASN A 299 11.81 8.51 22.91
N ASN A 300 11.33 9.76 23.09
CA ASN A 300 10.25 10.07 24.02
C ASN A 300 8.90 9.40 23.67
N TRP A 301 8.68 9.02 22.41
CA TRP A 301 7.50 8.29 21.97
C TRP A 301 7.63 6.77 22.22
N LEU A 302 8.81 6.18 21.93
CA LEU A 302 9.14 4.81 22.31
C LEU A 302 9.07 4.60 23.85
N ASP A 303 9.40 5.63 24.63
CA ASP A 303 9.21 5.65 26.08
C ASP A 303 7.76 5.45 26.52
N ASN A 304 6.77 5.94 25.76
CA ASN A 304 5.35 5.71 26.06
C ASN A 304 4.95 4.24 25.81
N ILE A 305 5.49 3.62 24.74
CA ILE A 305 5.25 2.20 24.42
C ILE A 305 5.89 1.32 25.50
N ALA A 306 7.11 1.62 25.93
CA ALA A 306 7.75 0.94 27.06
C ALA A 306 6.97 1.10 28.38
N ASN A 307 6.38 2.28 28.62
CA ASN A 307 5.55 2.57 29.79
C ASN A 307 4.22 1.77 29.80
N VAL A 308 3.62 1.52 28.63
CA VAL A 308 2.49 0.58 28.48
C VAL A 308 2.93 -0.85 28.78
N ALA A 309 4.04 -1.30 28.18
CA ALA A 309 4.53 -2.67 28.34
C ALA A 309 4.95 -3.02 29.79
N ASP A 310 5.58 -2.09 30.52
CA ASP A 310 5.90 -2.28 31.94
C ASP A 310 4.64 -2.44 32.80
N GLN A 311 3.64 -1.56 32.63
CA GLN A 311 2.39 -1.58 33.39
C GLN A 311 1.48 -2.78 33.07
N LEU A 312 1.69 -3.44 31.92
CA LEU A 312 0.98 -4.65 31.50
C LEU A 312 1.44 -5.88 32.30
N LYS A 313 0.84 -5.99 33.49
CA LYS A 313 0.92 -7.12 34.42
C LYS A 313 -0.49 -7.58 34.80
N ASP A 314 -0.69 -8.88 35.02
CA ASP A 314 -1.94 -9.42 35.56
C ASP A 314 -2.10 -9.10 37.07
N ASP A 315 -3.22 -9.54 37.68
CA ASP A 315 -3.51 -9.30 39.11
C ASP A 315 -2.56 -10.06 40.05
N GLU A 316 -1.91 -11.13 39.57
CA GLU A 316 -0.83 -11.85 40.26
C GLU A 316 0.55 -11.16 40.13
N GLY A 317 0.74 -10.31 39.12
CA GLY A 317 1.97 -9.58 38.81
C GLY A 317 2.87 -10.23 37.74
N ASN A 318 2.39 -11.25 37.02
CA ASN A 318 3.07 -11.83 35.87
C ASN A 318 2.98 -10.87 34.66
N SER A 319 3.81 -11.05 33.63
CA SER A 319 3.76 -10.14 32.46
C SER A 319 2.72 -10.55 31.44
N ILE A 320 1.94 -9.57 30.98
CA ILE A 320 1.00 -9.75 29.86
C ILE A 320 1.78 -9.52 28.55
N PRO A 321 1.85 -10.51 27.64
CA PRO A 321 2.58 -10.35 26.38
C PRO A 321 1.84 -9.49 25.36
N ILE A 322 2.62 -8.82 24.50
CA ILE A 322 2.14 -8.04 23.36
C ILE A 322 2.82 -8.57 22.07
N ILE A 323 2.08 -8.69 20.98
CA ILE A 323 2.64 -8.79 19.63
C ILE A 323 2.74 -7.37 19.07
N PHE A 324 3.95 -6.82 18.96
CA PHE A 324 4.18 -5.46 18.47
C PHE A 324 4.59 -5.49 17.00
N ARG A 325 3.91 -4.70 16.15
CA ARG A 325 4.07 -4.70 14.69
C ARG A 325 4.58 -3.33 14.18
N PRO A 326 5.88 -3.01 14.35
CA PRO A 326 6.43 -1.72 13.98
C PRO A 326 6.60 -1.55 12.45
N PHE A 327 6.22 -0.38 11.95
CA PHE A 327 6.45 0.07 10.55
C PHE A 327 5.98 -0.93 9.47
N HIS A 328 4.75 -1.41 9.60
CA HIS A 328 4.03 -2.25 8.63
C HIS A 328 3.85 -1.59 7.24
N GLU A 329 3.55 -2.39 6.22
CA GLU A 329 3.27 -2.00 4.82
C GLU A 329 4.36 -1.14 4.14
N GLN A 330 5.59 -1.14 4.65
CA GLN A 330 6.71 -0.30 4.20
C GLN A 330 7.07 -0.38 2.70
N ASN A 331 6.69 -1.45 2.01
CA ASN A 331 6.87 -1.62 0.56
C ASN A 331 5.84 -0.81 -0.25
N GLY A 332 4.80 -0.30 0.40
CA GLY A 332 3.94 0.76 -0.10
C GLY A 332 4.61 2.15 -0.04
N SER A 333 3.80 3.17 -0.28
CA SER A 333 4.22 4.58 -0.39
C SER A 333 3.27 5.56 0.30
N TRP A 334 2.36 5.06 1.14
CA TRP A 334 1.32 5.83 1.83
C TRP A 334 1.67 6.20 3.28
N PHE A 335 2.79 5.71 3.81
CA PHE A 335 3.31 6.03 5.14
C PHE A 335 4.70 6.67 5.05
N TRP A 336 5.08 7.51 6.03
CA TRP A 336 6.38 8.22 6.01
C TRP A 336 7.62 7.31 6.22
N TRP A 337 7.41 6.05 6.60
CA TRP A 337 8.45 5.01 6.64
C TRP A 337 8.46 4.13 5.36
N GLY A 338 7.64 4.48 4.36
CA GLY A 338 7.45 3.73 3.13
C GLY A 338 8.52 3.95 2.07
N SER A 339 8.56 3.03 1.10
CA SER A 339 9.60 2.88 0.07
C SER A 339 9.86 4.12 -0.81
N SER A 340 8.86 5.00 -0.97
CA SER A 340 8.98 6.28 -1.69
C SER A 340 9.86 7.32 -0.99
N THR A 341 10.12 7.14 0.31
CA THR A 341 10.82 8.13 1.17
C THR A 341 11.90 7.52 2.05
N THR A 342 11.91 6.19 2.18
CA THR A 342 12.82 5.43 3.05
C THR A 342 13.47 4.29 2.27
N ASN A 343 14.79 4.26 2.18
CA ASN A 343 15.52 3.17 1.52
C ASN A 343 15.64 1.91 2.42
N THR A 344 16.02 0.78 1.82
CA THR A 344 16.17 -0.53 2.49
C THR A 344 16.94 -0.44 3.81
N GLU A 345 18.10 0.21 3.79
CA GLU A 345 19.01 0.24 4.93
C GLU A 345 18.59 1.27 5.99
N GLN A 346 17.90 2.36 5.60
CA GLN A 346 17.22 3.27 6.52
C GLN A 346 16.06 2.58 7.25
N TYR A 347 15.18 1.86 6.54
CA TYR A 347 14.11 1.08 7.16
C TYR A 347 14.67 0.01 8.10
N THR A 348 15.68 -0.73 7.63
CA THR A 348 16.39 -1.74 8.43
C THR A 348 16.98 -1.13 9.70
N ALA A 349 17.60 0.05 9.61
CA ALA A 349 18.13 0.76 10.78
C ALA A 349 17.03 1.25 11.73
N LEU A 350 15.89 1.72 11.20
CA LEU A 350 14.73 2.20 11.99
C LEU A 350 14.09 1.06 12.80
N TYR A 351 13.81 -0.06 12.15
CA TYR A 351 13.25 -1.24 12.80
C TYR A 351 14.23 -1.78 13.85
N ARG A 352 15.51 -1.98 13.50
CA ARG A 352 16.54 -2.46 14.45
C ARG A 352 16.70 -1.54 15.64
N TYR A 353 16.78 -0.23 15.41
CA TYR A 353 16.90 0.75 16.49
C TYR A 353 15.69 0.73 17.42
N THR A 354 14.49 0.54 16.89
CA THR A 354 13.25 0.42 17.68
C THR A 354 13.26 -0.82 18.59
N VAL A 355 13.69 -1.97 18.05
CA VAL A 355 13.87 -3.21 18.84
C VAL A 355 14.95 -3.03 19.90
N GLU A 356 16.13 -2.53 19.54
CA GLU A 356 17.24 -2.32 20.49
C GLU A 356 16.86 -1.30 21.56
N TYR A 357 16.12 -0.23 21.22
CA TYR A 357 15.68 0.76 22.20
C TYR A 357 14.71 0.14 23.22
N LEU A 358 13.64 -0.53 22.76
CA LEU A 358 12.64 -1.12 23.67
C LEU A 358 13.24 -2.27 24.50
N ARG A 359 13.97 -3.18 23.87
CA ARG A 359 14.54 -4.37 24.53
C ARG A 359 15.78 -4.04 25.38
N ASP A 360 16.73 -3.26 24.86
CA ASP A 360 18.04 -3.08 25.52
C ASP A 360 18.11 -1.78 26.33
N ASN A 361 17.63 -0.65 25.78
CA ASN A 361 17.65 0.63 26.51
C ASN A 361 16.52 0.79 27.53
N LYS A 362 15.35 0.17 27.29
CA LYS A 362 14.17 0.23 28.18
C LYS A 362 13.90 -1.06 28.96
N GLU A 363 14.67 -2.12 28.71
CA GLU A 363 14.51 -3.45 29.35
C GLU A 363 13.08 -4.01 29.28
N VAL A 364 12.38 -3.81 28.16
CA VAL A 364 11.03 -4.37 27.91
C VAL A 364 11.15 -5.82 27.46
N ASN A 365 10.67 -6.75 28.30
CA ASN A 365 10.80 -8.19 28.09
C ASN A 365 9.44 -8.90 27.85
N ASN A 366 8.41 -8.20 27.40
CA ASN A 366 7.07 -8.78 27.15
C ASN A 366 6.51 -8.49 25.75
N ILE A 367 7.39 -8.37 24.75
CA ILE A 367 7.04 -8.12 23.35
C ILE A 367 7.55 -9.28 22.47
N LEU A 368 6.71 -9.73 21.53
CA LEU A 368 7.12 -10.42 20.30
C LEU A 368 7.05 -9.42 19.13
N TYR A 369 8.05 -9.42 18.25
CA TYR A 369 8.17 -8.42 17.17
C TYR A 369 7.70 -8.99 15.82
N ALA A 370 6.75 -8.31 15.17
CA ALA A 370 6.17 -8.69 13.89
C ALA A 370 6.58 -7.76 12.75
N TYR A 371 7.02 -8.33 11.63
CA TYR A 371 7.37 -7.61 10.39
C TYR A 371 6.36 -7.98 9.30
N SER A 372 5.59 -7.01 8.80
CA SER A 372 4.58 -7.23 7.76
C SER A 372 4.70 -6.22 6.61
N PRO A 373 5.25 -6.65 5.46
CA PRO A 373 5.03 -6.00 4.17
C PRO A 373 3.58 -6.16 3.71
N ASN A 374 3.09 -5.21 2.91
CA ASN A 374 1.89 -5.36 2.10
C ASN A 374 2.07 -6.52 1.09
N SER A 375 0.98 -7.20 0.74
CA SER A 375 0.89 -8.32 -0.19
C SER A 375 1.12 -7.92 -1.65
N SER A 376 0.70 -8.79 -2.57
CA SER A 376 0.77 -8.63 -4.03
C SER A 376 2.18 -8.78 -4.59
N ILE A 377 3.09 -9.35 -3.79
CA ILE A 377 4.44 -9.76 -4.19
C ILE A 377 4.46 -11.10 -4.95
N GLN A 378 3.31 -11.79 -5.04
CA GLN A 378 3.11 -13.02 -5.83
C GLN A 378 4.05 -14.18 -5.43
N GLY A 379 4.41 -14.27 -4.15
CA GLY A 379 5.34 -15.25 -3.59
C GLY A 379 6.83 -14.92 -3.82
N ASP A 380 7.19 -13.70 -4.22
CA ASP A 380 8.60 -13.31 -4.36
C ASP A 380 9.30 -13.11 -3.00
N LYS A 381 10.06 -14.13 -2.62
CA LYS A 381 10.93 -14.15 -1.43
C LYS A 381 12.01 -13.05 -1.45
N GLU A 382 12.46 -12.57 -2.62
CA GLU A 382 13.46 -11.49 -2.68
C GLU A 382 12.80 -10.14 -2.37
N SER A 383 11.66 -9.82 -3.02
CA SER A 383 10.87 -8.62 -2.69
C SER A 383 10.40 -8.60 -1.23
N TYR A 384 9.93 -9.72 -0.66
CA TYR A 384 9.53 -9.79 0.76
C TYR A 384 10.69 -9.50 1.72
N LEU A 385 11.88 -10.01 1.39
CA LEU A 385 13.08 -9.86 2.24
C LEU A 385 13.87 -8.57 1.96
N LYS A 386 13.48 -7.75 0.96
CA LYS A 386 14.20 -6.54 0.53
C LYS A 386 14.50 -5.55 1.66
N THR A 387 13.67 -5.50 2.71
CA THR A 387 13.84 -4.62 3.87
C THR A 387 13.76 -5.38 5.20
N TYR A 388 13.86 -6.71 5.15
CA TYR A 388 13.76 -7.56 6.33
C TYR A 388 14.89 -7.27 7.33
N PRO A 389 14.58 -6.86 8.57
CA PRO A 389 15.59 -6.38 9.50
C PRO A 389 16.51 -7.48 10.04
N GLY A 390 16.22 -8.76 9.75
CA GLY A 390 17.07 -9.91 10.03
C GLY A 390 16.55 -10.79 11.17
N ASP A 391 17.06 -12.02 11.23
CA ASP A 391 16.52 -13.07 12.10
C ASP A 391 16.62 -12.77 13.61
N ASN A 392 17.49 -11.85 13.99
CA ASN A 392 17.70 -11.38 15.37
C ASN A 392 16.72 -10.27 15.79
N TYR A 393 15.81 -9.85 14.90
CA TYR A 393 14.92 -8.68 15.09
C TYR A 393 13.43 -8.96 14.81
N VAL A 394 13.05 -10.16 14.34
CA VAL A 394 11.65 -10.54 14.06
C VAL A 394 11.31 -11.89 14.70
N ASP A 395 10.19 -12.00 15.40
CA ASP A 395 9.61 -13.26 15.89
C ASP A 395 8.52 -13.79 14.95
N ILE A 396 7.75 -12.88 14.33
CA ILE A 396 6.58 -13.17 13.49
C ILE A 396 6.76 -12.56 12.08
N LEU A 397 6.71 -13.40 11.05
CA LEU A 397 6.61 -12.98 9.65
C LEU A 397 5.13 -12.76 9.31
N GLY A 398 4.76 -11.52 9.02
CA GLY A 398 3.42 -11.11 8.64
C GLY A 398 3.29 -10.83 7.14
N ILE A 399 2.04 -10.65 6.69
CA ILE A 399 1.70 -10.03 5.40
C ILE A 399 0.39 -9.24 5.55
N ASP A 400 0.42 -8.01 5.04
CA ASP A 400 -0.62 -6.99 4.87
C ASP A 400 -1.58 -7.27 3.68
N THR A 401 -2.88 -7.64 3.76
CA THR A 401 -3.65 -7.87 2.50
C THR A 401 -5.14 -7.46 2.48
N TYR A 402 -5.54 -6.68 1.48
CA TYR A 402 -6.92 -6.22 1.31
C TYR A 402 -7.43 -6.46 -0.11
N ASP A 403 -8.68 -6.93 -0.23
CA ASP A 403 -9.33 -7.28 -1.50
C ASP A 403 -9.96 -6.03 -2.18
N ASN A 404 -10.60 -6.19 -3.33
CA ASN A 404 -11.24 -5.08 -4.05
C ASN A 404 -12.71 -4.91 -3.65
N LYS A 405 -13.10 -3.73 -3.13
CA LYS A 405 -14.46 -3.44 -2.64
C LYS A 405 -15.59 -3.70 -3.65
N GLN A 406 -15.30 -3.60 -4.96
CA GLN A 406 -16.24 -3.81 -6.06
C GLN A 406 -16.20 -5.21 -6.69
N ASN A 407 -15.19 -6.04 -6.39
CA ASN A 407 -14.95 -7.34 -7.02
C ASN A 407 -14.27 -8.35 -6.06
N ALA A 408 -14.70 -8.33 -4.79
CA ALA A 408 -14.10 -9.13 -3.73
C ALA A 408 -14.34 -10.64 -3.94
N GLY A 409 -13.42 -11.46 -3.44
CA GLY A 409 -13.42 -12.91 -3.60
C GLY A 409 -13.05 -13.36 -5.02
N SER A 410 -12.29 -12.53 -5.75
CA SER A 410 -11.81 -12.83 -7.11
C SER A 410 -10.71 -13.90 -7.10
N GLU A 411 -10.67 -14.76 -8.13
CA GLU A 411 -9.62 -15.78 -8.25
C GLU A 411 -8.21 -15.16 -8.32
N THR A 412 -8.06 -13.97 -8.89
CA THR A 412 -6.76 -13.26 -8.96
C THR A 412 -6.27 -12.88 -7.56
N PHE A 413 -7.13 -12.31 -6.71
CA PHE A 413 -6.79 -11.97 -5.33
C PHE A 413 -6.45 -13.22 -4.52
N LEU A 414 -7.34 -14.22 -4.56
CA LEU A 414 -7.17 -15.50 -3.84
C LEU A 414 -5.86 -16.22 -4.24
N ASN A 415 -5.55 -16.30 -5.53
CA ASN A 415 -4.30 -16.90 -6.01
C ASN A 415 -3.05 -16.07 -5.66
N GLY A 416 -3.17 -14.75 -5.52
CA GLY A 416 -2.08 -13.89 -5.03
C GLY A 416 -1.81 -14.14 -3.55
N MET A 417 -2.85 -14.00 -2.72
CA MET A 417 -2.82 -14.23 -1.28
C MET A 417 -2.21 -15.60 -0.92
N ILE A 418 -2.58 -16.67 -1.63
CA ILE A 418 -2.04 -18.01 -1.33
C ILE A 418 -0.55 -18.15 -1.66
N LYS A 419 -0.02 -17.52 -2.72
CA LYS A 419 1.43 -17.52 -2.99
C LYS A 419 2.19 -16.79 -1.88
N ASP A 420 1.67 -15.65 -1.47
CA ASP A 420 2.27 -14.80 -0.44
C ASP A 420 2.27 -15.52 0.92
N LEU A 421 1.16 -16.19 1.27
CA LEU A 421 1.03 -17.00 2.49
C LEU A 421 1.91 -18.27 2.49
N ASP A 422 1.94 -19.04 1.40
CA ASP A 422 2.81 -20.22 1.24
C ASP A 422 4.29 -19.84 1.42
N MET A 423 4.68 -18.71 0.84
CA MET A 423 6.02 -18.13 0.95
C MET A 423 6.36 -17.69 2.39
N ILE A 424 5.52 -16.90 3.09
CA ILE A 424 5.84 -16.48 4.48
C ILE A 424 5.83 -17.66 5.45
N VAL A 425 4.96 -18.66 5.26
CA VAL A 425 4.97 -19.89 6.08
C VAL A 425 6.24 -20.69 5.85
N SER A 426 6.64 -20.87 4.59
CA SER A 426 7.88 -21.59 4.27
C SER A 426 9.12 -20.86 4.80
N LEU A 427 9.14 -19.53 4.76
CA LEU A 427 10.17 -18.70 5.40
C LEU A 427 10.17 -18.82 6.92
N ALA A 428 9.00 -18.86 7.56
CA ALA A 428 8.88 -18.99 9.01
C ALA A 428 9.38 -20.37 9.49
N GLN A 429 9.03 -21.43 8.77
CA GLN A 429 9.54 -22.79 9.00
C GLN A 429 11.07 -22.85 8.81
N GLU A 430 11.61 -22.27 7.73
CA GLU A 430 13.06 -22.15 7.47
C GLU A 430 13.82 -21.45 8.60
N LYS A 431 13.17 -20.47 9.27
CA LYS A 431 13.78 -19.58 10.26
C LYS A 431 13.43 -19.90 11.71
N ASN A 432 12.63 -20.94 11.96
CA ASN A 432 12.05 -21.27 13.29
C ASN A 432 11.27 -20.09 13.91
N LYS A 433 10.43 -19.45 13.11
CA LYS A 433 9.61 -18.26 13.45
C LYS A 433 8.12 -18.54 13.27
N ILE A 434 7.29 -17.57 13.64
CA ILE A 434 5.85 -17.61 13.39
C ILE A 434 5.54 -17.04 12.00
N ALA A 435 4.48 -17.52 11.34
CA ALA A 435 3.84 -16.87 10.21
C ALA A 435 2.41 -16.44 10.57
N ALA A 436 1.97 -15.28 10.09
CA ALA A 436 0.62 -14.77 10.34
C ALA A 436 0.09 -13.96 9.16
N LEU A 437 -1.24 -13.91 9.02
CA LEU A 437 -1.94 -12.97 8.17
C LEU A 437 -2.25 -11.72 9.03
N THR A 438 -1.30 -10.79 9.06
CA THR A 438 -1.22 -9.76 10.09
C THR A 438 -2.29 -8.68 9.97
N GLU A 439 -2.76 -8.40 8.75
CA GLU A 439 -4.07 -7.82 8.48
C GLU A 439 -4.75 -8.51 7.29
N PHE A 440 -6.07 -8.66 7.34
CA PHE A 440 -6.88 -8.97 6.16
C PHE A 440 -8.23 -8.25 6.16
N GLY A 441 -8.77 -7.93 4.99
CA GLY A 441 -10.11 -7.35 4.90
C GLY A 441 -10.71 -7.30 3.49
N TYR A 442 -12.04 -7.15 3.45
CA TYR A 442 -12.85 -7.11 2.23
C TYR A 442 -12.43 -6.00 1.27
N SER A 443 -11.92 -4.89 1.80
CA SER A 443 -11.11 -3.91 1.08
C SER A 443 -10.39 -2.98 2.07
N PRO A 444 -9.48 -2.08 1.64
CA PRO A 444 -8.93 -1.04 2.50
C PRO A 444 -9.98 -0.02 2.98
N GLN A 445 -11.19 -0.05 2.39
CA GLN A 445 -12.35 0.72 2.82
C GLN A 445 -13.45 -0.21 3.41
N GLY A 446 -13.08 -1.38 3.93
CA GLY A 446 -14.02 -2.33 4.54
C GLY A 446 -15.03 -2.97 3.58
N ILE A 447 -16.11 -3.49 4.14
CA ILE A 447 -17.29 -4.06 3.46
C ILE A 447 -18.21 -2.95 2.92
N ASN A 448 -19.06 -3.28 1.95
CA ASN A 448 -20.14 -2.41 1.52
C ASN A 448 -21.34 -2.51 2.49
N GLU A 449 -22.17 -1.47 2.54
CA GLU A 449 -23.46 -1.51 3.24
C GLU A 449 -24.37 -2.63 2.70
N THR A 450 -24.45 -2.77 1.36
CA THR A 450 -25.11 -3.88 0.66
C THR A 450 -24.39 -4.20 -0.66
N GLY A 451 -24.68 -5.36 -1.27
CA GLY A 451 -24.16 -5.77 -2.58
C GLY A 451 -22.79 -6.45 -2.54
N ASN A 452 -22.41 -7.04 -1.41
CA ASN A 452 -21.14 -7.73 -1.22
C ASN A 452 -21.09 -9.12 -1.86
N THR A 453 -19.88 -9.65 -2.00
CA THR A 453 -19.63 -11.07 -2.26
C THR A 453 -20.04 -11.89 -1.03
N LEU A 454 -21.25 -12.47 -1.06
CA LEU A 454 -21.90 -13.08 0.12
C LEU A 454 -21.28 -14.39 0.65
N ASP A 455 -20.17 -14.85 0.09
CA ASP A 455 -19.38 -16.00 0.54
C ASP A 455 -17.95 -15.62 1.00
N TRP A 456 -17.64 -14.34 1.18
CA TRP A 456 -16.26 -13.85 1.25
C TRP A 456 -15.41 -14.42 2.39
N TYR A 457 -15.88 -14.42 3.65
CA TYR A 457 -15.10 -14.91 4.80
C TYR A 457 -14.85 -16.42 4.71
N THR A 458 -15.88 -17.20 4.37
CA THR A 458 -15.71 -18.66 4.19
C THR A 458 -14.81 -18.96 3.00
N LYS A 459 -14.98 -18.28 1.87
CA LYS A 459 -14.16 -18.45 0.67
C LYS A 459 -12.70 -18.11 0.89
N ILE A 460 -12.39 -17.01 1.57
CA ILE A 460 -11.02 -16.65 1.99
C ILE A 460 -10.43 -17.79 2.83
N PHE A 461 -11.16 -18.21 3.88
CA PHE A 461 -10.64 -19.17 4.84
C PHE A 461 -10.48 -20.59 4.28
N ASP A 462 -11.47 -21.10 3.55
CA ASP A 462 -11.40 -22.41 2.90
C ASP A 462 -10.30 -22.44 1.83
N THR A 463 -10.06 -21.32 1.14
CA THR A 463 -8.92 -21.20 0.20
C THR A 463 -7.59 -21.31 0.96
N ILE A 464 -7.43 -20.63 2.10
CA ILE A 464 -6.24 -20.74 2.98
C ILE A 464 -6.06 -22.19 3.47
N GLN A 465 -7.13 -22.82 3.97
CA GLN A 465 -7.10 -24.20 4.47
C GLN A 465 -6.82 -25.23 3.36
N SER A 466 -7.14 -24.92 2.09
CA SER A 466 -6.89 -25.82 0.96
C SER A 466 -5.41 -25.97 0.58
N ASN A 467 -4.55 -25.00 0.92
CA ASN A 467 -3.11 -25.05 0.63
C ASN A 467 -2.32 -25.59 1.86
N GLU A 468 -1.41 -26.54 1.62
CA GLU A 468 -0.68 -27.25 2.67
C GLU A 468 0.23 -26.35 3.53
N GLN A 469 0.74 -25.24 3.00
CA GLN A 469 1.55 -24.27 3.74
C GLN A 469 0.72 -23.08 4.23
N ALA A 470 -0.06 -22.40 3.39
CA ALA A 470 -0.86 -21.23 3.78
C ALA A 470 -1.79 -21.53 4.99
N SER A 471 -2.33 -22.75 5.08
CA SER A 471 -3.11 -23.25 6.24
C SER A 471 -2.36 -23.26 7.59
N LYS A 472 -1.06 -22.97 7.61
CA LYS A 472 -0.19 -22.95 8.80
C LYS A 472 0.20 -21.54 9.24
N ILE A 473 -0.61 -20.52 8.93
CA ILE A 473 -0.57 -19.25 9.68
C ILE A 473 -1.08 -19.46 11.12
N ALA A 474 -0.51 -18.76 12.09
CA ALA A 474 -0.96 -18.85 13.48
C ALA A 474 -2.25 -18.06 13.72
N TYR A 475 -2.39 -16.89 13.08
CA TYR A 475 -3.55 -16.01 13.20
C TYR A 475 -3.86 -15.25 11.90
N MET A 476 -5.10 -14.76 11.81
CA MET A 476 -5.57 -13.79 10.83
C MET A 476 -6.38 -12.69 11.52
N LEU A 477 -5.96 -11.42 11.39
CA LEU A 477 -6.57 -10.28 12.07
C LEU A 477 -7.24 -9.34 11.07
N THR A 478 -8.49 -8.95 11.31
CA THR A 478 -9.19 -7.95 10.49
C THR A 478 -9.28 -6.59 11.18
N TRP A 479 -9.58 -5.53 10.43
CA TRP A 479 -9.47 -4.16 10.91
C TRP A 479 -10.68 -3.68 11.73
N ALA A 480 -10.68 -2.40 12.08
CA ALA A 480 -11.57 -1.80 13.07
C ALA A 480 -12.89 -1.28 12.49
N ASN A 481 -14.00 -1.54 13.18
CA ASN A 481 -15.34 -1.08 12.81
C ASN A 481 -15.60 0.38 13.25
N PHE A 482 -14.78 1.34 12.78
CA PHE A 482 -14.99 2.76 13.09
C PHE A 482 -16.30 3.33 12.50
N GLY A 483 -16.82 2.76 11.40
CA GLY A 483 -18.13 3.10 10.83
C GLY A 483 -18.24 2.94 9.31
N LEU A 484 -19.47 2.77 8.82
CA LEU A 484 -19.79 2.88 7.38
C LEU A 484 -19.68 4.34 6.90
N PRO A 485 -19.40 4.59 5.60
CA PRO A 485 -19.32 3.60 4.52
C PRO A 485 -17.95 2.90 4.36
N ASP A 486 -16.89 3.38 5.01
CA ASP A 486 -15.51 3.05 4.61
C ASP A 486 -14.61 2.41 5.69
N ASN A 487 -15.12 2.16 6.92
CA ASN A 487 -14.36 1.50 7.99
C ASN A 487 -15.24 0.48 8.74
N MET A 488 -15.61 -0.60 8.06
CA MET A 488 -16.43 -1.68 8.62
C MET A 488 -15.88 -3.02 8.11
N PHE A 489 -15.44 -3.92 9.00
CA PHE A 489 -14.64 -5.11 8.63
C PHE A 489 -15.16 -6.42 9.24
N VAL A 490 -15.99 -6.33 10.29
CA VAL A 490 -16.83 -7.43 10.80
C VAL A 490 -18.31 -7.07 10.58
N PRO A 491 -19.14 -7.97 10.04
CA PRO A 491 -20.56 -7.70 9.86
C PRO A 491 -21.31 -7.72 11.18
N TYR A 492 -22.19 -6.74 11.39
CA TYR A 492 -22.94 -6.58 12.63
C TYR A 492 -24.26 -7.37 12.65
N ARG A 493 -24.69 -7.73 13.86
CA ARG A 493 -26.07 -8.12 14.18
C ARG A 493 -26.79 -6.92 14.78
N ASP A 494 -28.01 -6.60 14.35
CA ASP A 494 -28.80 -5.48 14.88
C ASP A 494 -29.44 -5.84 16.23
N VAL A 495 -28.58 -6.06 17.24
CA VAL A 495 -28.96 -6.38 18.63
C VAL A 495 -29.69 -5.24 19.36
N ASN A 496 -29.59 -4.03 18.81
CA ASN A 496 -30.16 -2.80 19.38
C ASN A 496 -31.51 -2.45 18.72
N GLY A 497 -31.71 -2.83 17.45
CA GLY A 497 -32.92 -2.59 16.68
C GLY A 497 -32.97 -1.20 16.02
N ASP A 498 -31.81 -0.59 15.78
CA ASP A 498 -31.63 0.75 15.23
C ASP A 498 -30.70 0.82 13.99
N LEU A 499 -30.06 -0.30 13.60
CA LEU A 499 -29.23 -0.39 12.39
C LEU A 499 -30.04 -0.82 11.13
N GLY A 500 -31.30 -1.24 11.31
CA GLY A 500 -32.21 -1.59 10.21
C GLY A 500 -32.31 -3.07 9.89
N GLY A 501 -31.72 -3.93 10.73
CA GLY A 501 -31.55 -5.36 10.52
C GLY A 501 -30.09 -5.79 10.41
N ASP A 502 -29.84 -7.10 10.54
CA ASP A 502 -28.51 -7.70 10.47
C ASP A 502 -27.82 -7.42 9.11
N HIS A 503 -26.49 -7.21 9.13
CA HIS A 503 -25.71 -7.00 7.91
C HIS A 503 -25.72 -8.25 7.01
N GLU A 504 -25.77 -8.06 5.69
CA GLU A 504 -25.94 -9.16 4.73
C GLU A 504 -24.79 -10.20 4.70
N LEU A 505 -23.58 -9.85 5.16
CA LEU A 505 -22.46 -10.79 5.33
C LEU A 505 -22.49 -11.55 6.66
N LEU A 506 -23.38 -11.21 7.61
CA LEU A 506 -23.43 -11.88 8.91
C LEU A 506 -23.61 -13.41 8.80
N PRO A 507 -24.47 -13.97 7.93
CA PRO A 507 -24.61 -15.43 7.80
C PRO A 507 -23.34 -16.12 7.30
N ASP A 508 -22.48 -15.43 6.54
CA ASP A 508 -21.20 -15.98 6.09
C ASP A 508 -20.13 -15.89 7.18
N PHE A 509 -20.10 -14.79 7.95
CA PHE A 509 -19.26 -14.68 9.14
C PHE A 509 -19.67 -15.67 10.25
N GLU A 510 -20.97 -15.98 10.38
CA GLU A 510 -21.47 -17.10 11.19
C GLU A 510 -20.92 -18.44 10.67
N ASN A 511 -20.92 -18.70 9.37
CA ASN A 511 -20.37 -19.94 8.80
C ASN A 511 -18.85 -20.06 9.01
N PHE A 512 -18.12 -18.95 8.86
CA PHE A 512 -16.70 -18.83 9.17
C PHE A 512 -16.43 -19.17 10.64
N TYR A 513 -17.15 -18.55 11.59
CA TYR A 513 -17.06 -18.85 13.03
C TYR A 513 -17.38 -20.32 13.36
N ASN A 514 -18.30 -20.97 12.63
CA ASN A 514 -18.64 -22.38 12.84
C ASN A 514 -17.66 -23.38 12.18
N ASN A 515 -16.60 -22.91 11.52
CA ASN A 515 -15.56 -23.77 10.93
C ASN A 515 -14.57 -24.24 12.01
N ASP A 516 -14.33 -25.55 12.11
CA ASP A 516 -13.52 -26.18 13.17
C ASP A 516 -12.02 -25.86 13.13
N LYS A 517 -11.57 -25.14 12.09
CA LYS A 517 -10.23 -24.56 12.00
C LYS A 517 -10.13 -23.07 12.29
N THR A 518 -11.23 -22.36 12.50
CA THR A 518 -11.17 -21.03 13.11
C THR A 518 -11.11 -21.16 14.63
N VAL A 519 -10.31 -20.32 15.27
CA VAL A 519 -10.16 -20.30 16.73
C VAL A 519 -10.61 -18.92 17.21
N PHE A 520 -11.75 -18.89 17.87
CA PHE A 520 -12.24 -17.74 18.62
C PHE A 520 -11.87 -17.93 20.10
N ARG A 521 -12.29 -16.98 20.95
CA ARG A 521 -11.84 -16.88 22.35
C ARG A 521 -12.13 -18.14 23.18
N ASN A 522 -13.20 -18.88 22.90
CA ASN A 522 -13.53 -20.11 23.62
C ASN A 522 -12.63 -21.29 23.24
N GLU A 523 -12.11 -21.31 22.01
CA GLU A 523 -11.26 -22.37 21.46
C GLU A 523 -9.76 -22.13 21.76
N VAL A 524 -9.40 -20.94 22.27
CA VAL A 524 -8.02 -20.60 22.67
C VAL A 524 -7.46 -21.57 23.72
N GLY A 525 -8.28 -21.99 24.69
CA GLY A 525 -7.83 -22.89 25.76
C GLY A 525 -6.87 -22.20 26.74
N LYS A 526 -5.67 -22.76 26.94
CA LYS A 526 -4.69 -22.27 27.93
C LYS A 526 -3.34 -21.97 27.26
N ILE A 527 -3.02 -20.67 27.15
CA ILE A 527 -1.71 -20.18 26.68
C ILE A 527 -0.71 -20.14 27.85
N TYR A 528 -1.03 -19.40 28.91
CA TYR A 528 -0.05 -18.98 29.93
C TYR A 528 0.01 -19.90 31.15
N GLN A 529 1.08 -19.79 31.94
CA GLN A 529 1.35 -20.56 33.15
C GLN A 529 1.41 -22.08 32.87
N THR A 530 2.04 -22.50 31.76
CA THR A 530 2.20 -23.93 31.42
C THR A 530 3.25 -24.60 32.30
N ASN A 531 4.26 -23.84 32.75
CA ASN A 531 5.42 -24.32 33.54
C ASN A 531 6.32 -25.32 32.76
N GLN A 532 6.26 -25.30 31.42
CA GLN A 532 7.23 -25.97 30.57
C GLN A 532 8.63 -25.35 30.73
N ASP A 533 9.69 -26.15 30.64
CA ASP A 533 11.06 -25.62 30.58
C ASP A 533 11.38 -25.23 29.12
N ILE A 534 11.89 -24.01 28.91
CA ILE A 534 12.17 -23.46 27.56
C ILE A 534 13.62 -22.96 27.54
N GLU A 535 14.44 -23.58 26.69
CA GLU A 535 15.81 -23.14 26.42
C GLU A 535 15.79 -22.06 25.34
N LEU A 536 16.24 -20.84 25.68
CA LEU A 536 16.39 -19.75 24.73
C LEU A 536 17.80 -19.71 24.14
N ILE A 537 17.89 -19.47 22.84
CA ILE A 537 19.14 -19.19 22.13
C ILE A 537 19.50 -17.72 22.39
N PRO A 538 20.68 -17.40 22.96
CA PRO A 538 21.07 -16.02 23.22
C PRO A 538 21.12 -15.18 21.94
N ASN A 539 20.52 -13.99 21.97
CA ASN A 539 20.49 -13.10 20.82
C ASN A 539 21.81 -12.31 20.73
N THR A 540 22.14 -11.81 19.54
CA THR A 540 23.32 -11.00 19.29
C THR A 540 22.97 -9.76 18.47
N ASN A 541 23.22 -8.58 19.03
CA ASN A 541 23.03 -7.33 18.30
C ASN A 541 23.90 -7.28 17.04
N SER A 542 23.41 -6.58 16.02
CA SER A 542 24.08 -6.43 14.74
C SER A 542 24.83 -5.10 14.65
N ARG A 543 25.90 -5.09 13.86
CA ARG A 543 26.54 -3.85 13.40
C ARG A 543 25.75 -3.31 12.21
N TYR A 544 25.46 -2.01 12.19
CA TYR A 544 24.84 -1.35 11.04
C TYR A 544 25.19 0.13 10.98
N VAL A 545 25.20 0.69 9.77
CA VAL A 545 25.38 2.12 9.55
C VAL A 545 24.01 2.80 9.65
N ILE A 546 23.95 3.92 10.35
CA ILE A 546 22.71 4.69 10.55
C ILE A 546 22.67 5.89 9.58
N ARG A 547 23.81 6.58 9.42
CA ARG A 547 24.02 7.62 8.42
C ARG A 547 25.52 7.73 8.06
N PRO A 548 25.90 8.02 6.80
CA PRO A 548 25.05 7.85 5.63
C PRO A 548 24.72 6.36 5.45
N SER A 549 23.49 6.00 5.09
CA SER A 549 23.16 4.60 4.79
C SER A 549 23.91 4.11 3.54
N GLU A 550 23.96 2.80 3.34
CA GLU A 550 24.16 2.24 1.98
C GLU A 550 23.17 2.94 1.03
N ARG A 551 23.65 3.29 -0.16
CA ARG A 551 22.92 4.02 -1.21
C ARG A 551 22.33 5.39 -0.79
N GLN A 552 22.76 6.01 0.33
CA GLN A 552 22.30 7.37 0.63
C GLN A 552 22.94 8.40 -0.32
N ILE A 553 22.13 9.38 -0.76
CA ILE A 553 22.59 10.56 -1.48
C ILE A 553 23.06 11.62 -0.46
N ILE A 554 24.33 11.99 -0.55
CA ILE A 554 24.98 13.03 0.25
C ILE A 554 24.94 14.33 -0.56
N THR A 555 24.13 15.29 -0.09
CA THR A 555 23.85 16.55 -0.80
C THR A 555 24.65 17.76 -0.29
N THR A 556 25.51 17.57 0.72
CA THR A 556 26.24 18.64 1.41
C THR A 556 27.72 18.28 1.60
N ASP A 557 28.58 19.30 1.58
CA ASP A 557 30.04 19.14 1.77
C ASP A 557 30.43 18.77 3.22
N LYS A 558 29.47 18.89 4.16
CA LYS A 558 29.59 18.55 5.58
C LYS A 558 28.36 17.75 6.00
N GLY A 559 28.54 16.46 6.22
CA GLY A 559 27.52 15.59 6.81
C GLY A 559 27.88 15.14 8.22
N ASN A 560 26.97 14.40 8.85
CA ASN A 560 27.26 13.58 10.03
C ASN A 560 27.36 12.11 9.62
N ILE A 561 28.26 11.36 10.26
CA ILE A 561 28.31 9.90 10.21
C ILE A 561 27.90 9.33 11.58
N THR A 562 27.11 8.26 11.60
CA THR A 562 26.67 7.57 12.83
C THR A 562 26.50 6.08 12.54
N ILE A 563 27.07 5.23 13.40
CA ILE A 563 27.19 3.79 13.21
C ILE A 563 26.88 3.08 14.54
N LYS A 564 26.12 1.98 14.47
CA LYS A 564 25.89 1.07 15.59
C LYS A 564 26.95 -0.05 15.58
N GLY A 565 27.75 -0.10 16.65
CA GLY A 565 28.69 -1.18 16.93
C GLY A 565 28.14 -2.20 17.93
N LEU A 566 28.99 -3.16 18.31
CA LEU A 566 28.72 -4.13 19.39
C LEU A 566 29.40 -3.71 20.69
N GLU A 567 28.99 -4.26 21.83
CA GLU A 567 29.72 -4.10 23.11
C GLU A 567 31.18 -4.58 23.07
N SER A 568 31.51 -5.45 22.11
CA SER A 568 32.87 -5.95 21.90
C SER A 568 33.77 -5.01 21.09
N ASP A 569 33.19 -3.97 20.48
CA ASP A 569 33.89 -2.95 19.68
C ASP A 569 34.33 -1.78 20.58
N ASN A 570 35.60 -1.41 20.45
CA ASN A 570 36.26 -0.34 21.20
C ASN A 570 36.46 0.92 20.36
N LYS A 571 36.54 0.76 19.04
CA LYS A 571 36.68 1.84 18.05
C LYS A 571 35.98 1.47 16.75
N VAL A 572 35.41 2.47 16.11
CA VAL A 572 34.94 2.41 14.73
C VAL A 572 35.63 3.52 13.93
N SER A 573 35.94 3.25 12.67
CA SER A 573 36.47 4.23 11.71
C SER A 573 35.75 4.13 10.38
N TYR A 574 35.89 5.17 9.58
CA TYR A 574 35.51 5.19 8.17
C TYR A 574 36.69 5.60 7.28
N GLN A 575 36.60 5.28 5.98
CA GLN A 575 37.55 5.70 4.96
C GLN A 575 36.87 5.70 3.58
N PHE A 576 36.93 6.81 2.85
CA PHE A 576 36.58 6.83 1.41
C PHE A 576 37.72 6.22 0.57
N ASP A 577 37.40 5.65 -0.60
CA ASP A 577 38.40 5.01 -1.46
C ASP A 577 39.58 5.94 -1.79
N GLY A 578 40.78 5.56 -1.33
CA GLY A 578 42.03 6.31 -1.52
C GLY A 578 42.37 7.34 -0.43
N GLU A 579 41.40 7.73 0.41
CA GLU A 579 41.56 8.76 1.44
C GLU A 579 42.20 8.26 2.74
N GLN A 580 42.40 9.15 3.72
CA GLN A 580 42.84 8.75 5.06
C GLN A 580 41.70 8.08 5.86
N GLU A 581 42.04 7.07 6.65
CA GLU A 581 41.15 6.54 7.69
C GLU A 581 40.92 7.56 8.82
N ILE A 582 39.67 7.69 9.25
CA ILE A 582 39.19 8.63 10.27
C ILE A 582 38.42 7.84 11.34
N PHE A 583 38.85 7.97 12.60
CA PHE A 583 38.19 7.32 13.74
C PHE A 583 37.05 8.19 14.30
N LEU A 584 35.99 7.54 14.75
CA LEU A 584 34.80 8.19 15.30
C LEU A 584 34.83 8.27 16.83
N ASP A 585 34.13 9.26 17.39
CA ASP A 585 33.90 9.39 18.83
C ASP A 585 32.80 8.41 19.27
N ALA A 586 33.06 7.68 20.35
CA ALA A 586 32.19 6.64 20.87
C ALA A 586 31.28 7.17 22.00
N ASN A 587 29.98 6.92 21.88
CA ASN A 587 28.97 7.09 22.92
C ASN A 587 28.22 5.76 23.11
N GLU A 588 28.62 4.99 24.12
CA GLU A 588 28.15 3.63 24.36
C GLU A 588 28.37 2.72 23.13
N GLN A 589 27.31 2.18 22.51
CA GLN A 589 27.40 1.35 21.30
C GLN A 589 27.29 2.18 19.99
N LEU A 590 27.08 3.50 20.08
CA LEU A 590 26.99 4.40 18.92
C LEU A 590 28.32 5.11 18.69
N PHE A 591 28.79 5.13 17.45
CA PHE A 591 30.03 5.80 17.03
C PHE A 591 29.68 6.89 16.02
N SER A 592 30.16 8.12 16.23
CA SER A 592 29.72 9.28 15.44
C SER A 592 30.83 10.31 15.19
N GLY A 593 30.60 11.19 14.21
CA GLY A 593 31.52 12.29 13.87
C GLY A 593 31.08 13.08 12.62
N GLU A 594 31.91 14.04 12.22
CA GLU A 594 31.75 14.81 10.98
C GLU A 594 32.19 13.97 9.76
N LEU A 595 31.31 13.81 8.78
CA LEU A 595 31.59 13.11 7.52
C LEU A 595 32.36 14.05 6.59
N ASN A 596 33.68 13.93 6.63
CA ASN A 596 34.61 14.62 5.74
C ASN A 596 34.64 13.92 4.37
N LEU A 597 34.20 14.60 3.31
CA LEU A 597 34.28 14.11 1.93
C LEU A 597 35.68 14.34 1.31
N PRO A 598 36.07 13.55 0.29
CA PRO A 598 37.26 13.82 -0.55
C PRO A 598 37.23 15.21 -1.23
N GLU A 599 38.38 15.69 -1.72
CA GLU A 599 38.42 16.94 -2.50
C GLU A 599 37.90 16.73 -3.94
N ASN A 600 36.97 17.58 -4.39
CA ASN A 600 36.41 17.63 -5.75
C ASN A 600 35.57 16.38 -6.16
N VAL A 601 34.93 15.70 -5.21
CA VAL A 601 33.92 14.69 -5.52
C VAL A 601 32.52 15.30 -5.57
N ASP A 602 31.88 15.18 -6.73
CA ASP A 602 30.49 15.54 -6.97
C ASP A 602 30.00 14.82 -8.23
N LEU A 603 28.71 14.50 -8.30
CA LEU A 603 28.10 13.60 -9.29
C LEU A 603 28.89 12.29 -9.42
N VAL A 604 29.20 11.66 -8.28
CA VAL A 604 29.94 10.38 -8.22
C VAL A 604 29.37 9.39 -7.21
N THR A 605 29.45 8.12 -7.60
CA THR A 605 29.28 6.95 -6.73
C THR A 605 30.64 6.55 -6.14
N THR A 606 30.73 6.36 -4.83
CA THR A 606 31.99 6.01 -4.15
C THR A 606 31.77 5.04 -2.98
N ASN A 607 32.81 4.30 -2.58
CA ASN A 607 32.74 3.43 -1.40
C ASN A 607 33.22 4.16 -0.15
N LEU A 608 32.45 4.00 0.92
CA LEU A 608 32.76 4.41 2.28
C LEU A 608 33.01 3.15 3.12
N THR A 609 34.28 2.79 3.32
CA THR A 609 34.66 1.59 4.09
C THR A 609 34.58 1.85 5.58
N ILE A 610 33.69 1.13 6.25
CA ILE A 610 33.52 1.14 7.70
C ILE A 610 34.34 0.02 8.34
N ARG A 611 35.04 0.30 9.44
CA ARG A 611 35.86 -0.68 10.16
C ARG A 611 35.59 -0.71 11.65
N TYR A 612 35.62 -1.90 12.22
CA TYR A 612 35.34 -2.19 13.63
C TYR A 612 36.55 -2.85 14.29
N TYR A 613 36.98 -2.32 15.44
CA TYR A 613 38.12 -2.80 16.19
C TYR A 613 37.69 -3.24 17.59
N ASN A 614 38.11 -4.42 18.01
CA ASN A 614 37.73 -4.96 19.30
C ASN A 614 38.47 -4.29 20.48
N VAL A 615 38.13 -4.69 21.71
CA VAL A 615 38.78 -4.27 22.98
C VAL A 615 40.31 -4.52 23.10
N LYS A 616 40.97 -5.07 22.07
CA LYS A 616 42.44 -5.18 21.96
C LYS A 616 43.05 -4.30 20.86
N ASP A 617 42.25 -3.44 20.24
CA ASP A 617 42.56 -2.70 19.01
C ASP A 617 42.88 -3.59 17.79
N GLU A 618 42.36 -4.83 17.77
CA GLU A 618 42.45 -5.72 16.61
C GLU A 618 41.25 -5.47 15.68
N LEU A 619 41.50 -5.30 14.38
CA LEU A 619 40.46 -5.18 13.34
C LEU A 619 39.65 -6.49 13.27
N VAL A 620 38.32 -6.41 13.41
CA VAL A 620 37.40 -7.56 13.42
C VAL A 620 36.35 -7.55 12.30
N SER A 621 36.10 -6.40 11.66
CA SER A 621 35.25 -6.27 10.46
C SER A 621 35.66 -5.02 9.68
N SER A 622 35.57 -5.08 8.35
CA SER A 622 35.90 -4.00 7.43
C SER A 622 35.00 -4.13 6.20
N ASN A 623 33.91 -3.39 6.17
CA ASN A 623 32.85 -3.52 5.17
C ASN A 623 32.73 -2.21 4.37
N PRO A 624 32.84 -2.21 3.04
CA PRO A 624 32.40 -1.08 2.23
C PRO A 624 30.88 -0.94 2.29
N ILE A 625 30.39 0.29 2.41
CA ILE A 625 29.08 0.67 1.91
C ILE A 625 29.25 1.60 0.71
N LYS A 626 28.32 1.59 -0.23
CA LYS A 626 28.28 2.51 -1.37
C LYS A 626 27.49 3.75 -1.00
N VAL A 627 27.96 4.93 -1.38
CA VAL A 627 27.25 6.20 -1.19
C VAL A 627 27.36 7.07 -2.44
N TYR A 628 26.41 7.97 -2.61
CA TYR A 628 26.35 8.90 -3.73
C TYR A 628 26.65 10.30 -3.25
N ILE A 629 27.38 11.08 -4.05
CA ILE A 629 27.69 12.47 -3.75
C ILE A 629 27.13 13.34 -4.87
N LYS A 630 26.16 14.20 -4.53
CA LYS A 630 25.44 15.11 -5.43
C LYS A 630 25.22 16.45 -4.72
N LEU A 631 26.25 17.28 -4.70
CA LEU A 631 26.31 18.49 -3.86
C LEU A 631 25.33 19.56 -4.35
N ALA A 632 24.39 19.97 -3.49
CA ALA A 632 23.32 20.91 -3.82
C ALA A 632 23.83 22.30 -4.25
N GLU A 633 25.07 22.67 -3.90
CA GLU A 633 25.69 23.92 -4.38
C GLU A 633 26.12 23.89 -5.86
N ASN A 634 26.21 22.69 -6.45
CA ASN A 634 26.54 22.48 -7.88
C ASN A 634 25.32 22.06 -8.72
N GLU A 635 24.16 21.82 -8.09
CA GLU A 635 22.92 21.57 -8.81
C GLU A 635 22.56 22.78 -9.68
N LYS A 636 22.60 22.56 -11.00
CA LYS A 636 22.03 23.50 -11.96
C LYS A 636 20.51 23.55 -11.73
N PRO A 637 19.84 24.68 -12.01
CA PRO A 637 18.38 24.71 -12.05
C PRO A 637 17.87 23.58 -12.94
N GLU A 638 16.94 22.78 -12.42
CA GLU A 638 16.36 21.68 -13.19
C GLU A 638 15.71 22.25 -14.46
N ASN A 639 16.07 21.68 -15.62
CA ASN A 639 15.43 22.05 -16.88
C ASN A 639 14.07 21.31 -16.93
N PRO A 640 12.92 22.01 -16.84
CA PRO A 640 11.62 21.33 -16.77
C PRO A 640 11.31 20.57 -18.07
N LEU A 641 12.00 20.88 -19.17
CA LEU A 641 11.86 20.17 -20.44
C LEU A 641 12.53 18.79 -20.41
N ILE A 642 13.51 18.55 -19.53
CA ILE A 642 14.10 17.22 -19.37
C ILE A 642 13.16 16.37 -18.50
N VAL A 643 12.76 15.21 -19.02
CA VAL A 643 12.10 14.18 -18.22
C VAL A 643 13.17 13.42 -17.46
N ASP A 644 14.09 12.78 -18.19
CA ASP A 644 15.23 12.05 -17.65
C ASP A 644 16.38 11.98 -18.68
N GLN A 645 17.62 11.86 -18.20
CA GLN A 645 18.83 11.61 -18.98
C GLN A 645 19.66 10.45 -18.38
N PHE A 646 19.14 9.78 -17.34
CA PHE A 646 19.68 8.59 -16.64
C PHE A 646 21.03 8.78 -15.92
N ASP A 647 21.84 9.77 -16.29
CA ASP A 647 23.11 10.13 -15.62
C ASP A 647 22.94 10.51 -14.14
N ASN A 648 21.79 11.08 -13.76
CA ASN A 648 21.50 11.47 -12.37
C ASN A 648 21.48 10.29 -11.39
N TYR A 649 21.37 9.06 -11.89
CA TYR A 649 21.43 7.83 -11.08
C TYR A 649 22.87 7.29 -10.91
N LEU A 650 23.89 8.01 -11.43
CA LEU A 650 25.32 7.80 -11.16
C LEU A 650 25.83 6.36 -11.41
N GLY A 651 25.16 5.65 -12.33
CA GLY A 651 25.46 4.26 -12.69
C GLY A 651 24.95 3.19 -11.72
N ASP A 652 24.01 3.49 -10.81
CA ASP A 652 23.36 2.49 -9.96
C ASP A 652 21.89 2.24 -10.35
N THR A 653 21.63 1.04 -10.89
CA THR A 653 20.29 0.57 -11.27
C THR A 653 19.26 0.61 -10.14
N GLU A 654 19.67 0.58 -8.87
CA GLU A 654 18.72 0.68 -7.75
C GLU A 654 18.17 2.11 -7.60
N LEU A 655 18.98 3.15 -7.83
CA LEU A 655 18.48 4.54 -7.84
C LEU A 655 17.47 4.76 -8.97
N LEU A 656 17.71 4.16 -10.14
CA LEU A 656 16.75 4.17 -11.25
C LEU A 656 15.44 3.49 -10.84
N ASN A 657 15.50 2.29 -10.25
CA ASN A 657 14.31 1.54 -9.85
C ASN A 657 13.52 2.22 -8.72
N GLN A 658 14.16 2.99 -7.85
CA GLN A 658 13.48 3.79 -6.81
C GLN A 658 12.65 4.95 -7.39
N ASN A 659 12.98 5.46 -8.57
CA ASN A 659 12.26 6.58 -9.19
C ASN A 659 11.16 6.12 -10.17
N TYR A 660 11.27 4.90 -10.73
CA TYR A 660 10.33 4.37 -11.72
C TYR A 660 9.39 3.31 -11.15
N ALA A 661 8.16 3.72 -10.84
CA ALA A 661 7.08 2.84 -10.38
C ALA A 661 6.76 1.73 -11.40
N ASN A 662 6.33 0.56 -10.90
CA ASN A 662 6.06 -0.64 -11.68
C ASN A 662 4.55 -0.91 -11.81
N ASN A 663 4.08 -1.14 -13.04
CA ASN A 663 2.66 -1.34 -13.35
C ASN A 663 2.46 -2.57 -14.26
N GLY A 664 1.48 -3.42 -13.94
CA GLY A 664 1.08 -4.58 -14.75
C GLY A 664 1.95 -5.84 -14.56
N ASP A 665 2.09 -6.63 -15.63
CA ASP A 665 2.95 -7.82 -15.70
C ASP A 665 4.45 -7.49 -15.53
N PRO A 666 5.33 -8.47 -15.24
CA PRO A 666 6.70 -8.21 -14.80
C PRO A 666 7.57 -7.40 -15.81
N VAL A 667 8.10 -6.27 -15.36
CA VAL A 667 9.14 -5.48 -16.05
C VAL A 667 10.27 -5.07 -15.11
N SER A 668 11.52 -5.30 -15.54
CA SER A 668 12.72 -4.78 -14.91
C SER A 668 13.40 -3.73 -15.78
N ILE A 669 14.15 -2.83 -15.14
CA ILE A 669 14.94 -1.79 -15.80
C ILE A 669 16.35 -1.76 -15.23
N GLU A 670 17.34 -1.51 -16.09
CA GLU A 670 18.75 -1.36 -15.70
C GLU A 670 19.42 -0.18 -16.42
N LEU A 671 20.42 0.42 -15.77
CA LEU A 671 21.26 1.45 -16.38
C LEU A 671 22.31 0.79 -17.28
N VAL A 672 22.24 1.08 -18.58
CA VAL A 672 23.24 0.68 -19.56
C VAL A 672 24.18 1.85 -19.83
N LYS A 673 25.51 1.64 -19.75
CA LYS A 673 26.45 2.69 -20.15
C LYS A 673 26.40 2.88 -21.67
N ASN A 674 26.28 4.13 -22.11
CA ASN A 674 26.28 4.48 -23.52
C ASN A 674 27.60 4.08 -24.21
N SER A 675 27.46 3.50 -25.41
CA SER A 675 28.59 2.94 -26.17
C SER A 675 29.39 3.98 -26.95
N SER A 676 28.86 5.20 -27.09
CA SER A 676 29.38 6.27 -27.95
C SER A 676 29.66 7.59 -27.22
N GLU A 677 29.09 7.80 -26.03
CA GLU A 677 29.22 9.02 -25.22
C GLU A 677 29.47 8.68 -23.75
N ASP A 678 29.96 9.64 -22.96
CA ASP A 678 30.12 9.48 -21.50
C ASP A 678 28.79 9.77 -20.80
N GLY A 679 27.95 8.74 -20.68
CA GLY A 679 26.69 8.78 -19.92
C GLY A 679 26.01 7.42 -19.84
N TYR A 680 24.78 7.39 -19.33
CA TYR A 680 23.92 6.21 -19.20
C TYR A 680 22.61 6.37 -19.97
N GLY A 681 22.03 5.24 -20.39
CA GLY A 681 20.63 5.11 -20.78
C GLY A 681 19.95 4.00 -19.97
N MET A 682 18.67 3.74 -20.23
CA MET A 682 17.87 2.70 -19.57
C MET A 682 17.57 1.53 -20.53
N ALA A 683 17.90 0.31 -20.13
CA ALA A 683 17.29 -0.89 -20.71
C ALA A 683 15.97 -1.19 -20.00
N VAL A 684 14.97 -1.67 -20.76
CA VAL A 684 13.66 -2.08 -20.24
C VAL A 684 13.37 -3.50 -20.72
N HIS A 685 13.31 -4.45 -19.78
CA HIS A 685 13.00 -5.86 -20.04
C HIS A 685 11.60 -6.16 -19.55
N TYR A 686 10.65 -6.40 -20.46
CA TYR A 686 9.24 -6.60 -20.11
C TYR A 686 8.77 -8.00 -20.48
N THR A 687 7.81 -8.51 -19.71
CA THR A 687 7.06 -9.74 -19.98
C THR A 687 5.57 -9.42 -19.92
N LEU A 688 4.81 -9.81 -20.95
CA LEU A 688 3.36 -9.81 -20.93
C LEU A 688 2.86 -11.21 -20.57
N ALA A 689 2.07 -11.29 -19.51
CA ALA A 689 1.60 -12.50 -18.87
C ALA A 689 0.07 -12.49 -18.73
N ASP A 690 -0.50 -12.36 -17.53
CA ASP A 690 -1.94 -12.51 -17.30
C ASP A 690 -2.68 -11.16 -17.20
N ASN A 691 -1.99 -10.06 -16.92
CA ASN A 691 -2.58 -8.72 -16.99
C ASN A 691 -2.68 -8.20 -18.43
N GLY A 692 -1.82 -8.68 -19.35
CA GLY A 692 -1.82 -8.32 -20.77
C GLY A 692 -1.15 -6.98 -21.09
N TYR A 693 -0.65 -6.28 -20.07
CA TYR A 693 0.12 -5.05 -20.16
C TYR A 693 1.24 -5.05 -19.11
N SER A 694 2.31 -4.29 -19.36
CA SER A 694 3.45 -4.14 -18.46
C SER A 694 4.10 -2.77 -18.70
N GLY A 695 4.57 -2.07 -17.67
CA GLY A 695 5.20 -0.77 -17.87
C GLY A 695 5.86 -0.13 -16.65
N ARG A 696 6.58 0.97 -16.92
CA ARG A 696 7.27 1.78 -15.91
C ARG A 696 6.86 3.25 -16.02
N GLN A 697 6.70 3.89 -14.86
CA GLN A 697 6.15 5.24 -14.70
C GLN A 697 7.08 6.11 -13.88
N LEU A 698 7.32 7.34 -14.34
CA LEU A 698 7.97 8.42 -13.58
C LEU A 698 6.96 9.55 -13.35
N SER A 699 6.87 10.04 -12.11
CA SER A 699 5.96 11.13 -11.71
C SER A 699 6.76 12.36 -11.27
N PHE A 700 6.28 13.55 -11.62
CA PHE A 700 6.94 14.84 -11.39
C PHE A 700 5.93 16.00 -11.41
N ASN A 701 6.38 17.24 -11.48
CA ASN A 701 5.56 18.36 -11.97
C ASN A 701 6.46 19.29 -12.79
N LYS A 702 6.19 19.43 -14.10
CA LYS A 702 7.05 20.13 -15.06
C LYS A 702 6.24 20.95 -16.05
N ASP A 703 6.74 22.16 -16.33
CA ASP A 703 6.21 23.08 -17.34
C ASP A 703 6.92 22.84 -18.68
N TRP A 704 6.17 22.38 -19.69
CA TRP A 704 6.66 22.13 -21.06
C TRP A 704 6.28 23.24 -22.05
N SER A 705 5.84 24.41 -21.56
CA SER A 705 5.46 25.55 -22.38
C SER A 705 6.57 25.99 -23.35
N GLY A 706 6.20 26.14 -24.63
CA GLY A 706 7.14 26.50 -25.70
C GLY A 706 7.83 25.32 -26.38
N THR A 707 7.47 24.08 -26.02
CA THR A 707 7.79 22.86 -26.79
C THR A 707 6.58 22.42 -27.62
N ASN A 708 6.77 21.47 -28.55
CA ASN A 708 5.68 20.89 -29.34
C ASN A 708 5.71 19.37 -29.54
N ALA A 709 6.72 18.67 -28.99
CA ALA A 709 6.81 17.22 -29.02
C ALA A 709 7.48 16.67 -27.75
N VAL A 710 7.27 15.38 -27.45
CA VAL A 710 8.20 14.59 -26.61
C VAL A 710 9.17 13.86 -27.52
N SER A 711 10.42 13.74 -27.10
CA SER A 711 11.43 12.95 -27.81
C SER A 711 12.30 12.13 -26.86
N PHE A 712 12.83 11.04 -27.40
CA PHE A 712 13.74 10.13 -26.72
C PHE A 712 14.47 9.28 -27.76
N ASP A 713 15.70 8.86 -27.48
CA ASP A 713 16.41 7.89 -28.31
C ASP A 713 15.91 6.48 -28.01
N LEU A 714 15.65 5.69 -29.06
CA LEU A 714 15.13 4.32 -28.95
C LEU A 714 15.98 3.35 -29.76
N THR A 715 16.44 2.27 -29.12
CA THR A 715 17.06 1.13 -29.79
C THR A 715 16.34 -0.17 -29.45
N THR A 716 16.09 -1.02 -30.46
CA THR A 716 15.65 -2.40 -30.26
C THR A 716 16.60 -3.34 -30.99
N ASN A 717 16.93 -4.50 -30.39
CA ASN A 717 17.82 -5.48 -31.03
C ASN A 717 17.11 -6.30 -32.13
N GLU A 718 15.77 -6.34 -32.09
CA GLU A 718 14.93 -7.11 -33.00
C GLU A 718 13.59 -6.41 -33.28
N SER A 719 12.75 -7.04 -34.11
CA SER A 719 11.34 -6.69 -34.31
C SER A 719 10.53 -7.36 -33.20
N LEU A 720 9.72 -6.57 -32.49
CA LEU A 720 8.91 -7.03 -31.35
C LEU A 720 7.42 -7.01 -31.72
N PRO A 721 6.61 -7.99 -31.27
CA PRO A 721 5.20 -8.12 -31.65
C PRO A 721 4.25 -7.24 -30.82
N HIS A 722 4.79 -6.27 -30.06
CA HIS A 722 4.05 -5.38 -29.16
C HIS A 722 4.37 -3.93 -29.55
N ASP A 723 3.39 -3.03 -29.44
CA ASP A 723 3.62 -1.60 -29.59
C ASP A 723 4.05 -0.99 -28.24
N LEU A 724 4.89 0.05 -28.28
CA LEU A 724 5.26 0.86 -27.11
C LEU A 724 4.26 2.01 -26.99
N THR A 725 3.41 1.99 -25.96
CA THR A 725 2.58 3.13 -25.57
C THR A 725 3.42 4.09 -24.75
N VAL A 726 3.53 5.33 -25.23
CA VAL A 726 4.06 6.46 -24.48
C VAL A 726 2.89 7.22 -23.90
N GLN A 727 2.84 7.32 -22.57
CA GLN A 727 1.76 8.00 -21.84
C GLN A 727 2.32 9.22 -21.10
N ILE A 728 1.59 10.34 -21.15
CA ILE A 728 1.87 11.57 -20.38
C ILE A 728 0.61 12.02 -19.66
N ARG A 729 0.72 12.48 -18.41
CA ARG A 729 -0.42 13.05 -17.67
C ARG A 729 -0.27 14.56 -17.56
N ILE A 730 -1.32 15.31 -17.89
CA ILE A 730 -1.29 16.77 -17.97
C ILE A 730 -2.52 17.34 -17.26
N GLY A 731 -2.30 17.80 -16.03
CA GLY A 731 -3.37 18.08 -15.07
C GLY A 731 -4.11 16.81 -14.66
N ASP A 732 -5.42 16.82 -14.84
CA ASP A 732 -6.35 15.71 -14.60
C ASP A 732 -6.18 14.56 -15.60
N VAL A 733 -6.10 14.87 -16.91
CA VAL A 733 -6.19 13.89 -18.02
C VAL A 733 -4.84 13.26 -18.38
N SER A 734 -4.87 11.96 -18.62
CA SER A 734 -3.81 11.12 -19.16
C SER A 734 -3.94 10.98 -20.68
N PHE A 735 -2.85 11.15 -21.41
CA PHE A 735 -2.80 11.07 -22.86
C PHE A 735 -1.81 9.99 -23.32
N GLU A 736 -2.16 9.25 -24.37
CA GLU A 736 -1.40 8.14 -24.94
C GLU A 736 -1.06 8.40 -26.41
N SER A 737 0.12 7.91 -26.83
CA SER A 737 0.52 7.77 -28.23
C SER A 737 1.37 6.50 -28.42
N PHE A 738 1.47 5.99 -29.64
CA PHE A 738 1.93 4.61 -29.90
C PHE A 738 3.11 4.54 -30.88
N VAL A 739 4.20 3.92 -30.44
CA VAL A 739 5.42 3.67 -31.23
C VAL A 739 5.52 2.19 -31.59
N LYS A 740 5.34 1.88 -32.88
CA LYS A 740 5.35 0.49 -33.35
C LYS A 740 6.73 -0.13 -33.30
N LEU A 741 6.89 -1.29 -32.64
CA LEU A 741 8.16 -2.02 -32.55
C LEU A 741 8.30 -3.15 -33.59
N ASP A 742 7.41 -3.18 -34.58
CA ASP A 742 7.36 -4.12 -35.72
C ASP A 742 8.65 -4.24 -36.55
N SER A 743 9.64 -3.39 -36.29
CA SER A 743 10.88 -3.24 -37.02
C SER A 743 11.97 -2.70 -36.09
N VAL A 744 13.19 -3.18 -36.27
CA VAL A 744 14.38 -2.74 -35.51
C VAL A 744 14.50 -1.21 -35.49
N LYS A 745 14.55 -0.62 -34.29
CA LYS A 745 14.77 0.82 -34.09
C LYS A 745 16.20 1.11 -33.68
N ASN A 746 16.71 2.27 -34.08
CA ASN A 746 17.98 2.83 -33.62
C ASN A 746 17.98 4.34 -33.90
N GLY A 747 17.83 5.15 -32.85
CA GLY A 747 17.90 6.61 -32.88
C GLY A 747 16.64 7.33 -32.40
N LYS A 748 16.66 8.66 -32.49
CA LYS A 748 15.67 9.56 -31.88
C LYS A 748 14.27 9.40 -32.45
N ILE A 749 13.33 9.10 -31.56
CA ILE A 749 11.90 9.19 -31.75
C ILE A 749 11.45 10.59 -31.34
N VAL A 750 10.53 11.18 -32.10
CA VAL A 750 9.89 12.46 -31.80
C VAL A 750 8.39 12.28 -32.01
N ILE A 751 7.59 12.52 -30.99
CA ILE A 751 6.13 12.38 -30.99
C ILE A 751 5.53 13.78 -30.75
N PRO A 752 4.92 14.43 -31.76
CA PRO A 752 4.29 15.74 -31.57
C PRO A 752 3.09 15.62 -30.63
N PHE A 753 2.82 16.66 -29.84
CA PHE A 753 1.67 16.67 -28.92
C PHE A 753 0.31 16.58 -29.64
N SER A 754 0.26 16.83 -30.95
CA SER A 754 -0.91 16.56 -31.80
C SER A 754 -1.32 15.09 -31.87
N ASP A 755 -0.37 14.17 -31.67
CA ASP A 755 -0.53 12.74 -31.91
C ASP A 755 -0.82 11.97 -30.61
N PHE A 756 -0.76 12.67 -29.47
CA PHE A 756 -1.29 12.21 -28.20
C PHE A 756 -2.82 12.37 -28.17
N LYS A 757 -3.53 11.38 -27.62
CA LYS A 757 -5.00 11.37 -27.45
C LYS A 757 -5.32 10.97 -26.02
N PRO A 758 -6.46 11.38 -25.42
CA PRO A 758 -6.84 10.89 -24.09
C PRO A 758 -6.78 9.36 -24.04
N ALA A 759 -6.28 8.81 -22.94
CA ALA A 759 -6.23 7.36 -22.75
C ALA A 759 -7.65 6.79 -22.83
N HIS A 760 -7.82 5.58 -23.37
CA HIS A 760 -9.15 5.05 -23.74
C HIS A 760 -10.15 4.86 -22.57
N TRP A 761 -9.69 5.01 -21.32
CA TRP A 761 -10.46 4.95 -20.08
C TRP A 761 -10.74 6.32 -19.44
N GLU A 762 -10.18 7.41 -19.97
CA GLU A 762 -10.42 8.78 -19.50
C GLU A 762 -11.86 9.22 -19.81
N SER A 763 -12.49 9.96 -18.90
CA SER A 763 -13.84 10.49 -19.12
C SER A 763 -13.87 11.55 -20.24
N ASN A 764 -12.84 12.40 -20.30
CA ASN A 764 -12.77 13.50 -21.26
C ASN A 764 -12.04 13.09 -22.56
N GLN A 765 -12.68 12.24 -23.36
CA GLN A 765 -12.19 11.81 -24.67
C GLN A 765 -12.03 12.96 -25.71
N ASN A 766 -12.58 14.15 -25.42
CA ASN A 766 -12.44 15.34 -26.26
C ASN A 766 -11.23 16.22 -25.87
N ALA A 767 -10.54 15.91 -24.76
CA ALA A 767 -9.38 16.69 -24.34
C ALA A 767 -8.24 16.62 -25.37
N ILE A 768 -7.48 17.72 -25.47
CA ILE A 768 -6.29 17.85 -26.30
C ILE A 768 -5.13 18.35 -25.46
N VAL A 769 -3.90 18.17 -25.95
CA VAL A 769 -2.74 18.87 -25.40
C VAL A 769 -2.73 20.30 -25.95
N ASP A 770 -2.98 21.28 -25.10
CA ASP A 770 -3.05 22.70 -25.44
C ASP A 770 -2.12 23.56 -24.55
N LEU A 771 -2.01 24.85 -24.86
CA LEU A 771 -1.15 25.80 -24.12
C LEU A 771 -1.59 26.06 -22.66
N ASP A 772 -2.85 25.79 -22.30
CA ASP A 772 -3.34 25.96 -20.94
C ASP A 772 -2.98 24.74 -20.07
N ARG A 773 -2.95 23.55 -20.67
CA ARG A 773 -2.61 22.28 -20.00
C ARG A 773 -1.10 22.05 -19.90
N ILE A 774 -0.34 22.32 -20.96
CA ILE A 774 1.08 21.90 -21.12
C ILE A 774 2.07 22.46 -20.07
N ASN A 775 1.64 23.40 -19.23
CA ASN A 775 2.43 23.93 -18.11
C ASN A 775 2.38 23.07 -16.82
N ASN A 776 1.54 22.03 -16.76
CA ASN A 776 1.33 21.19 -15.57
C ASN A 776 1.39 19.69 -15.93
N VAL A 777 2.52 19.25 -16.49
CA VAL A 777 2.75 17.83 -16.82
C VAL A 777 3.24 17.10 -15.56
N SER A 778 2.52 16.05 -15.16
CA SER A 778 2.69 15.38 -13.87
C SER A 778 3.26 13.96 -13.96
N GLN A 779 3.31 13.38 -15.16
CA GLN A 779 3.73 11.99 -15.37
C GLN A 779 4.27 11.76 -16.77
N PHE A 780 5.25 10.86 -16.87
CA PHE A 780 5.66 10.19 -18.11
C PHE A 780 5.74 8.68 -17.85
N ALA A 781 5.19 7.85 -18.72
CA ALA A 781 5.19 6.41 -18.58
C ALA A 781 5.35 5.66 -19.90
N LEU A 782 5.94 4.47 -19.82
CA LEU A 782 6.28 3.58 -20.92
C LEU A 782 5.57 2.25 -20.67
N TYR A 783 4.59 1.91 -21.52
CA TYR A 783 3.83 0.66 -21.42
C TYR A 783 3.96 -0.19 -22.69
N PHE A 784 3.91 -1.49 -22.50
CA PHE A 784 3.78 -2.51 -23.53
C PHE A 784 2.44 -3.21 -23.34
N GLY A 785 1.74 -3.52 -24.43
CA GLY A 785 0.49 -4.26 -24.39
C GLY A 785 0.34 -5.16 -25.61
N GLY A 786 -0.40 -6.27 -25.47
CA GLY A 786 -0.62 -7.22 -26.56
C GLY A 786 -0.66 -8.69 -26.10
N PRO A 787 -0.35 -9.64 -26.99
CA PRO A 787 -0.33 -11.07 -26.65
C PRO A 787 0.79 -11.42 -25.67
N LYS A 788 0.67 -12.57 -24.98
CA LYS A 788 1.71 -13.05 -24.06
C LYS A 788 3.05 -13.22 -24.79
N GLY A 789 4.12 -12.75 -24.15
CA GLY A 789 5.45 -12.67 -24.75
C GLY A 789 6.37 -11.79 -23.90
N GLY A 790 7.45 -11.29 -24.49
CA GLY A 790 8.33 -10.33 -23.84
C GLY A 790 9.29 -9.69 -24.84
N GLY A 791 10.16 -8.80 -24.35
CA GLY A 791 11.14 -8.13 -25.18
C GLY A 791 12.14 -7.30 -24.38
N THR A 792 13.05 -6.64 -25.09
CA THR A 792 13.96 -5.66 -24.51
C THR A 792 14.13 -4.48 -25.45
N ILE A 793 13.97 -3.28 -24.91
CA ILE A 793 14.27 -2.01 -25.58
C ILE A 793 15.29 -1.23 -24.77
N TYR A 794 15.96 -0.28 -25.41
CA TYR A 794 16.87 0.67 -24.76
C TYR A 794 16.37 2.07 -25.08
N ILE A 795 16.19 2.89 -24.04
CA ILE A 795 15.73 4.28 -24.11
C ILE A 795 16.77 5.20 -23.50
N ASP A 796 16.98 6.36 -24.11
CA ASP A 796 17.87 7.40 -23.61
C ASP A 796 17.27 8.79 -23.87
N SER A 797 17.74 9.80 -23.14
CA SER A 797 17.56 11.23 -23.42
C SER A 797 16.11 11.66 -23.62
N ILE A 798 15.26 11.42 -22.60
CA ILE A 798 13.83 11.76 -22.64
C ILE A 798 13.64 13.25 -22.34
N GLU A 799 13.15 14.01 -23.31
CA GLU A 799 12.93 15.46 -23.23
C GLU A 799 11.74 15.94 -24.07
N ALA A 800 11.03 16.95 -23.56
CA ALA A 800 10.12 17.77 -24.33
C ALA A 800 10.91 18.76 -25.20
N VAL A 801 10.59 18.84 -26.49
CA VAL A 801 11.38 19.56 -27.49
C VAL A 801 10.54 20.44 -28.39
N MET A 802 11.15 21.51 -28.90
CA MET A 802 10.57 22.38 -29.92
C MET A 802 11.18 22.06 -31.29
N ASP A 803 10.40 21.43 -32.16
CA ASP A 803 10.75 21.16 -33.56
C ASP A 803 9.93 22.07 -34.47
N GLU A 804 10.60 23.01 -35.16
CA GLU A 804 9.99 23.97 -36.09
C GLU A 804 9.29 23.32 -37.31
N THR A 805 9.47 22.01 -37.53
CA THR A 805 8.83 21.26 -38.62
C THR A 805 7.53 20.56 -38.21
N LEU A 806 7.28 20.42 -36.90
CA LEU A 806 6.07 19.81 -36.34
C LEU A 806 4.99 20.87 -36.05
N PRO A 807 3.70 20.48 -35.94
CA PRO A 807 2.64 21.41 -35.55
C PRO A 807 2.96 22.10 -34.22
N PRO A 808 2.66 23.40 -34.02
CA PRO A 808 2.73 24.00 -32.70
C PRO A 808 1.63 23.41 -31.79
N VAL A 809 1.85 23.42 -30.47
CA VAL A 809 0.76 23.18 -29.51
C VAL A 809 -0.33 24.21 -29.77
N PRO A 810 -1.60 23.81 -29.95
CA PRO A 810 -2.68 24.75 -30.12
C PRO A 810 -2.81 25.61 -28.85
N ALA A 811 -2.98 26.92 -29.02
CA ALA A 811 -3.67 27.70 -27.99
C ALA A 811 -5.03 27.03 -27.74
N ARG A 812 -5.48 26.97 -26.48
CA ARG A 812 -6.77 26.37 -26.15
C ARG A 812 -7.84 27.01 -27.02
N ILE A 813 -8.35 26.23 -27.96
CA ILE A 813 -9.55 26.58 -28.69
C ILE A 813 -10.66 26.32 -27.68
N GLU A 814 -11.20 27.40 -27.11
CA GLU A 814 -12.59 27.37 -26.67
C GLU A 814 -13.38 26.85 -27.87
N ILE A 815 -13.85 25.61 -27.78
CA ILE A 815 -14.89 25.11 -28.68
C ILE A 815 -16.03 26.12 -28.57
N ASP A 816 -16.65 26.47 -29.69
CA ASP A 816 -17.69 27.49 -29.73
C ASP A 816 -18.92 27.02 -28.94
N ASP A 817 -18.89 27.28 -27.63
CA ASP A 817 -19.94 27.14 -26.62
C ASP A 817 -21.10 28.12 -26.89
N SER A 818 -21.46 28.22 -28.17
CA SER A 818 -22.76 28.66 -28.66
C SER A 818 -23.82 27.74 -28.06
N TYR A 819 -24.22 28.09 -26.84
CA TYR A 819 -25.20 27.39 -26.02
C TYR A 819 -26.32 26.77 -26.86
N GLN A 820 -26.45 25.44 -26.76
CA GLN A 820 -27.56 24.67 -27.34
C GLN A 820 -28.34 23.99 -26.21
N PRO A 821 -29.69 23.99 -26.25
CA PRO A 821 -30.48 23.17 -25.36
C PRO A 821 -30.21 21.68 -25.65
N ILE A 822 -29.86 20.91 -24.62
CA ILE A 822 -29.67 19.45 -24.76
C ILE A 822 -31.04 18.80 -24.57
N ASN A 823 -31.56 18.18 -25.64
CA ASN A 823 -32.90 17.60 -25.65
C ASN A 823 -32.85 16.08 -25.86
N PHE A 824 -33.39 15.33 -24.91
CA PHE A 824 -33.64 13.90 -24.99
C PHE A 824 -35.13 13.67 -25.22
N GLU A 825 -35.51 13.43 -26.47
CA GLU A 825 -36.92 13.30 -26.89
C GLU A 825 -37.32 11.85 -27.23
N PHE A 826 -36.43 10.88 -26.95
CA PHE A 826 -36.68 9.44 -26.99
C PHE A 826 -37.29 8.85 -28.28
N ASP A 827 -37.20 9.57 -29.41
CA ASP A 827 -37.61 9.09 -30.75
C ASP A 827 -36.69 7.99 -31.32
N GLU A 828 -35.44 7.92 -30.86
CA GLU A 828 -34.48 6.84 -31.17
C GLU A 828 -34.04 6.11 -29.88
N VAL A 829 -33.40 4.95 -30.02
CA VAL A 829 -32.97 4.12 -28.88
C VAL A 829 -31.67 4.66 -28.29
N ASP A 830 -31.77 5.34 -27.16
CA ASP A 830 -30.62 5.76 -26.35
C ASP A 830 -30.39 4.75 -25.20
N GLU A 831 -29.38 3.89 -25.36
CA GLU A 831 -29.02 2.87 -24.38
C GLU A 831 -28.54 3.45 -23.03
N THR A 832 -28.15 4.73 -22.97
CA THR A 832 -27.63 5.37 -21.74
C THR A 832 -28.72 5.77 -20.73
N TRP A 833 -29.97 5.89 -21.19
CA TRP A 833 -31.17 6.09 -20.37
C TRP A 833 -31.91 4.78 -20.04
N ILE A 834 -31.45 3.63 -20.56
CA ILE A 834 -32.17 2.34 -20.49
C ILE A 834 -31.41 1.37 -19.57
N LYS A 835 -31.81 1.30 -18.30
CA LYS A 835 -31.39 0.22 -17.39
C LYS A 835 -32.42 -0.93 -17.43
N ASN A 836 -32.09 -2.07 -16.82
CA ASN A 836 -32.98 -3.23 -16.77
C ASN A 836 -34.37 -2.83 -16.21
N SER A 837 -35.43 -3.16 -16.97
CA SER A 837 -36.86 -2.78 -16.79
C SER A 837 -37.34 -1.44 -17.38
N GLU A 838 -36.46 -0.61 -17.95
CA GLU A 838 -36.85 0.49 -18.84
C GLU A 838 -36.96 0.06 -20.32
N MET A 839 -37.82 0.73 -21.09
CA MET A 839 -37.95 0.59 -22.55
C MET A 839 -38.38 1.90 -23.20
N ILE A 840 -37.91 2.18 -24.41
CA ILE A 840 -38.44 3.27 -25.24
C ILE A 840 -39.56 2.71 -26.13
N GLU A 841 -40.78 3.27 -26.01
CA GLU A 841 -41.95 2.84 -26.79
C GLU A 841 -42.68 4.05 -27.39
N ASN A 842 -42.65 4.19 -28.72
CA ASN A 842 -43.36 5.23 -29.48
C ASN A 842 -42.92 6.68 -29.19
N GLY A 843 -41.61 6.92 -29.07
CA GLY A 843 -41.06 8.28 -28.85
C GLY A 843 -41.07 8.76 -27.41
N VAL A 844 -41.16 7.84 -26.44
CA VAL A 844 -41.15 8.14 -25.00
C VAL A 844 -40.44 7.05 -24.20
N LEU A 845 -39.72 7.43 -23.15
CA LEU A 845 -39.09 6.50 -22.22
C LEU A 845 -40.14 5.99 -21.22
N THR A 846 -40.21 4.68 -21.04
CA THR A 846 -41.20 4.00 -20.20
C THR A 846 -40.54 3.06 -19.18
N LEU A 847 -41.17 2.96 -18.02
CA LEU A 847 -40.76 2.09 -16.90
C LEU A 847 -42.02 1.53 -16.24
N SER A 848 -42.14 0.21 -16.14
CA SER A 848 -43.15 -0.44 -15.29
C SER A 848 -42.49 -0.99 -14.03
N THR A 849 -42.89 -0.48 -12.87
CA THR A 849 -42.34 -0.84 -11.55
C THR A 849 -43.47 -1.13 -10.54
N THR A 850 -43.13 -1.45 -9.29
CA THR A 850 -44.09 -1.53 -8.17
C THR A 850 -43.54 -0.76 -6.97
N LEU A 851 -44.28 0.23 -6.46
CA LEU A 851 -43.88 1.05 -5.32
C LEU A 851 -44.89 0.98 -4.16
N GLU A 852 -44.37 1.03 -2.94
CA GLU A 852 -45.06 1.33 -1.68
C GLU A 852 -44.53 2.63 -1.07
N GLU A 853 -45.17 3.11 0.00
CA GLU A 853 -44.82 4.36 0.69
C GLU A 853 -43.36 4.35 1.16
N GLY A 854 -42.62 5.40 0.83
CA GLY A 854 -41.18 5.53 1.14
C GLY A 854 -40.24 4.70 0.25
N SER A 855 -40.74 3.72 -0.52
CA SER A 855 -39.91 3.02 -1.51
C SER A 855 -39.64 3.90 -2.73
N LYS A 856 -38.39 3.83 -3.23
CA LYS A 856 -37.89 4.62 -4.35
C LYS A 856 -37.65 3.79 -5.60
N LYS A 857 -37.69 4.43 -6.77
CA LYS A 857 -37.12 3.94 -8.03
C LYS A 857 -36.64 5.13 -8.86
N GLU A 858 -35.43 5.03 -9.38
CA GLU A 858 -34.80 6.06 -10.20
C GLU A 858 -34.84 5.71 -11.69
N ILE A 859 -35.01 6.73 -12.54
CA ILE A 859 -34.71 6.71 -13.98
C ILE A 859 -33.53 7.66 -14.17
N SER A 860 -32.42 7.20 -14.73
CA SER A 860 -31.12 7.89 -14.62
C SER A 860 -30.26 7.75 -15.87
N TYR A 861 -29.54 8.81 -16.23
CA TYR A 861 -28.55 8.85 -17.29
C TYR A 861 -27.15 8.89 -16.71
N GLN A 862 -26.32 7.92 -17.10
CA GLN A 862 -24.92 7.78 -16.67
C GLN A 862 -23.97 8.06 -17.85
N SER A 863 -23.66 9.34 -18.05
CA SER A 863 -22.57 9.79 -18.93
C SER A 863 -22.12 11.19 -18.51
N GLY A 864 -20.87 11.54 -18.83
CA GLY A 864 -20.22 12.80 -18.46
C GLY A 864 -20.75 14.00 -19.25
N ILE A 865 -21.96 14.45 -18.92
CA ILE A 865 -22.64 15.58 -19.55
C ILE A 865 -22.13 16.91 -18.97
N ASP A 866 -21.58 17.79 -19.81
CA ASP A 866 -21.24 19.14 -19.41
C ASP A 866 -22.51 20.01 -19.39
N LEU A 867 -22.82 20.58 -18.22
CA LEU A 867 -23.96 21.46 -17.97
C LEU A 867 -23.50 22.88 -17.58
N SER A 868 -22.25 23.25 -17.84
CA SER A 868 -21.66 24.56 -17.48
C SER A 868 -22.48 25.73 -18.02
N ASN A 869 -23.01 25.60 -19.23
CA ASN A 869 -23.82 26.62 -19.90
C ASN A 869 -25.35 26.47 -19.70
N HIS A 870 -25.79 25.47 -18.92
CA HIS A 870 -27.21 25.19 -18.66
C HIS A 870 -27.59 25.55 -17.22
N ASN A 871 -28.73 26.22 -17.03
CA ASN A 871 -29.21 26.63 -15.70
C ASN A 871 -30.42 25.81 -15.23
N TRP A 872 -31.05 25.04 -16.12
CA TRP A 872 -32.27 24.29 -15.80
C TRP A 872 -32.19 22.86 -16.33
N TYR A 873 -32.36 21.88 -15.44
CA TYR A 873 -32.74 20.51 -15.80
C TYR A 873 -34.26 20.40 -15.71
N VAL A 874 -34.92 19.93 -16.77
CA VAL A 874 -36.37 19.80 -16.85
C VAL A 874 -36.76 18.42 -17.40
N ALA A 875 -37.80 17.80 -16.82
CA ALA A 875 -38.37 16.56 -17.33
C ALA A 875 -39.89 16.62 -17.37
N LYS A 876 -40.49 16.13 -18.45
CA LYS A 876 -41.95 16.07 -18.63
C LYS A 876 -42.42 14.64 -18.43
N ILE A 877 -43.21 14.38 -17.39
CA ILE A 877 -43.48 13.04 -16.86
C ILE A 877 -44.96 12.81 -16.56
N LYS A 878 -45.44 11.58 -16.72
CA LYS A 878 -46.74 11.11 -16.22
C LYS A 878 -46.61 9.71 -15.61
N THR A 879 -47.57 9.33 -14.77
CA THR A 879 -47.61 8.02 -14.09
C THR A 879 -49.02 7.40 -14.11
N SER A 880 -49.13 6.07 -14.13
CA SER A 880 -50.44 5.38 -14.20
C SER A 880 -51.27 5.46 -12.90
N SER A 881 -50.64 5.86 -11.79
CA SER A 881 -51.29 6.31 -10.55
C SER A 881 -50.45 7.38 -9.85
N THR A 882 -50.99 8.03 -8.82
CA THR A 882 -50.34 9.14 -8.13
C THR A 882 -49.06 8.69 -7.40
N ALA A 883 -47.95 9.40 -7.64
CA ALA A 883 -46.66 9.17 -7.01
C ALA A 883 -45.96 10.52 -6.74
N ASN A 884 -44.92 10.52 -5.91
CA ASN A 884 -44.02 11.67 -5.80
C ASN A 884 -42.87 11.52 -6.80
N ALA A 885 -42.41 12.63 -7.38
CA ALA A 885 -41.21 12.67 -8.21
C ALA A 885 -40.39 13.94 -7.98
N LYS A 886 -39.06 13.84 -8.12
CA LYS A 886 -38.11 14.97 -8.14
C LYS A 886 -36.97 14.69 -9.12
N LEU A 887 -36.26 15.76 -9.50
CA LEU A 887 -35.03 15.66 -10.28
C LEU A 887 -33.80 15.69 -9.37
N TYR A 888 -32.72 15.04 -9.77
CA TYR A 888 -31.43 15.08 -9.08
C TYR A 888 -30.25 15.08 -10.07
N VAL A 889 -29.09 15.55 -9.60
CA VAL A 889 -27.80 15.42 -10.29
C VAL A 889 -26.70 15.02 -9.29
N LYS A 890 -25.70 14.26 -9.74
CA LYS A 890 -24.48 13.89 -8.98
C LYS A 890 -23.27 14.53 -9.65
N VAL A 891 -22.41 15.19 -8.87
CA VAL A 891 -21.38 16.12 -9.39
C VAL A 891 -20.03 15.92 -8.71
N GLY A 892 -18.95 16.07 -9.48
CA GLY A 892 -17.58 15.98 -8.97
C GLY A 892 -17.15 14.53 -8.70
N ASP A 893 -15.85 14.31 -8.46
CA ASP A 893 -15.30 12.97 -8.25
C ASP A 893 -15.76 12.32 -6.93
N ALA A 894 -16.29 13.12 -5.99
CA ALA A 894 -16.98 12.68 -4.78
C ALA A 894 -18.48 12.36 -4.98
N TRP A 895 -18.99 12.41 -6.22
CA TRP A 895 -20.39 12.11 -6.58
C TRP A 895 -21.44 12.88 -5.76
N GLN A 896 -21.16 14.15 -5.43
CA GLN A 896 -21.98 14.97 -4.55
C GLN A 896 -23.40 15.13 -5.11
N TRP A 897 -24.39 14.73 -4.33
CA TRP A 897 -25.81 14.72 -4.71
C TRP A 897 -26.48 16.08 -4.49
N PHE A 898 -27.21 16.55 -5.51
CA PHE A 898 -28.08 17.73 -5.45
C PHE A 898 -29.47 17.38 -6.00
N GLU A 899 -30.54 17.93 -5.42
CA GLU A 899 -31.92 17.60 -5.80
C GLU A 899 -32.89 18.79 -5.80
N ALA A 900 -33.97 18.64 -6.59
CA ALA A 900 -35.08 19.58 -6.71
C ALA A 900 -36.18 19.35 -5.67
N GLU A 901 -37.11 20.30 -5.54
CA GLU A 901 -38.33 20.12 -4.74
C GLU A 901 -39.20 18.97 -5.29
N THR A 902 -39.70 18.12 -4.38
CA THR A 902 -40.58 16.99 -4.71
C THR A 902 -41.99 17.45 -5.12
N MET A 903 -42.47 16.94 -6.25
CA MET A 903 -43.80 17.21 -6.80
C MET A 903 -44.65 15.93 -6.83
N GLU A 904 -45.95 16.06 -6.53
CA GLU A 904 -46.93 14.99 -6.76
C GLU A 904 -47.25 14.92 -8.26
N VAL A 905 -47.02 13.76 -8.89
CA VAL A 905 -47.27 13.49 -10.30
C VAL A 905 -48.35 12.40 -10.48
N GLY A 906 -49.02 12.40 -11.63
CA GLY A 906 -50.15 11.50 -11.88
C GLY A 906 -50.41 11.24 -13.37
N THR A 907 -51.65 10.89 -13.71
CA THR A 907 -52.03 10.43 -15.06
C THR A 907 -51.95 11.49 -16.16
N ASP A 908 -51.92 12.77 -15.78
CA ASP A 908 -51.70 13.90 -16.69
C ASP A 908 -50.23 14.33 -16.64
N TYR A 909 -49.67 14.73 -17.79
CA TYR A 909 -48.27 15.17 -17.86
C TYR A 909 -48.00 16.38 -16.96
N SER A 910 -47.01 16.21 -16.10
CA SER A 910 -46.46 17.22 -15.18
C SER A 910 -45.05 17.59 -15.63
N LEU A 911 -44.61 18.82 -15.33
CA LEU A 911 -43.28 19.31 -15.68
C LEU A 911 -42.47 19.49 -14.40
N LEU A 912 -41.42 18.68 -14.23
CA LEU A 912 -40.44 18.81 -13.16
C LEU A 912 -39.32 19.74 -13.64
N SER A 913 -38.81 20.63 -12.77
CA SER A 913 -37.74 21.58 -13.10
C SER A 913 -36.79 21.78 -11.93
N PHE A 914 -35.50 21.86 -12.20
CA PHE A 914 -34.43 22.04 -11.23
C PHE A 914 -33.48 23.15 -11.67
N ASP A 915 -33.30 24.16 -10.81
CA ASP A 915 -32.34 25.26 -10.99
C ASP A 915 -30.91 24.77 -10.64
N LEU A 916 -30.08 24.63 -11.68
CA LEU A 916 -28.69 24.20 -11.59
C LEU A 916 -27.73 25.37 -11.30
N SER A 917 -28.19 26.63 -11.33
CA SER A 917 -27.30 27.82 -11.27
C SER A 917 -26.53 27.99 -9.96
N SER A 918 -26.83 27.17 -8.95
CA SER A 918 -26.14 27.13 -7.65
C SER A 918 -25.05 26.04 -7.54
N ILE A 919 -24.85 25.24 -8.59
CA ILE A 919 -23.83 24.18 -8.66
C ILE A 919 -22.56 24.75 -9.31
N GLU A 920 -21.40 24.58 -8.66
CA GLU A 920 -20.13 25.17 -9.11
C GLU A 920 -19.41 24.31 -10.18
N ASP A 921 -19.37 22.98 -10.03
CA ASP A 921 -18.61 22.06 -10.91
C ASP A 921 -19.51 21.38 -11.99
N LYS A 922 -20.30 22.18 -12.71
CA LYS A 922 -21.25 21.67 -13.73
C LYS A 922 -20.60 21.03 -14.97
N ALA A 923 -19.28 21.13 -15.11
CA ALA A 923 -18.53 20.40 -16.15
C ALA A 923 -18.34 18.91 -15.80
N ASN A 924 -18.49 18.54 -14.53
CA ASN A 924 -18.13 17.22 -13.99
C ASN A 924 -19.36 16.45 -13.46
N ILE A 925 -20.45 16.46 -14.21
CA ILE A 925 -21.65 15.68 -13.87
C ILE A 925 -21.35 14.19 -14.05
N LYS A 926 -21.62 13.39 -13.01
CA LYS A 926 -21.47 11.93 -13.03
C LYS A 926 -22.77 11.20 -13.36
N GLU A 927 -23.91 11.78 -12.96
CA GLU A 927 -25.24 11.24 -13.22
C GLU A 927 -26.31 12.33 -13.14
N VAL A 928 -27.38 12.19 -13.92
CA VAL A 928 -28.62 12.97 -13.80
C VAL A 928 -29.82 12.02 -13.76
N GLY A 929 -30.87 12.35 -13.03
CA GLY A 929 -32.02 11.46 -12.97
C GLY A 929 -33.29 11.99 -12.30
N ILE A 930 -34.30 11.13 -12.32
CA ILE A 930 -35.64 11.34 -11.77
C ILE A 930 -35.86 10.29 -10.67
N GLU A 931 -35.96 10.73 -9.42
CA GLU A 931 -36.33 9.85 -8.30
C GLU A 931 -37.86 9.83 -8.16
N LEU A 932 -38.45 8.64 -8.21
CA LEU A 932 -39.88 8.41 -7.94
C LEU A 932 -40.05 7.76 -6.56
N THR A 933 -40.99 8.24 -5.75
CA THR A 933 -41.34 7.69 -4.44
C THR A 933 -42.83 7.31 -4.38
N GLY A 934 -43.13 6.11 -3.86
CA GLY A 934 -44.51 5.63 -3.70
C GLY A 934 -45.30 6.34 -2.58
N LEU A 935 -46.64 6.31 -2.69
CA LEU A 935 -47.59 7.01 -1.80
C LEU A 935 -48.67 6.07 -1.20
N SER A 936 -48.39 4.76 -1.12
CA SER A 936 -49.37 3.73 -0.72
C SER A 936 -48.76 2.77 0.29
N GLU A 937 -49.44 2.54 1.42
CA GLU A 937 -49.09 1.54 2.47
C GLU A 937 -48.90 0.08 1.95
N THR A 938 -49.11 -0.18 0.65
CA THR A 938 -48.93 -1.47 -0.01
C THR A 938 -48.34 -1.28 -1.41
N LYS A 939 -47.51 -2.24 -1.88
CA LYS A 939 -46.95 -2.22 -3.25
C LYS A 939 -48.06 -2.19 -4.30
N GLN A 940 -48.13 -1.10 -5.05
CA GLN A 940 -48.98 -0.96 -6.24
C GLN A 940 -48.13 -0.91 -7.51
N PRO A 941 -48.60 -1.45 -8.64
CA PRO A 941 -47.96 -1.25 -9.92
C PRO A 941 -48.01 0.23 -10.32
N LEU A 942 -46.89 0.71 -10.86
CA LEU A 942 -46.73 2.07 -11.34
C LEU A 942 -46.03 2.02 -12.70
N ASP A 943 -46.73 2.47 -13.73
CA ASP A 943 -46.18 2.67 -15.06
C ASP A 943 -45.85 4.15 -15.21
N VAL A 944 -44.63 4.44 -15.63
CA VAL A 944 -44.09 5.79 -15.77
C VAL A 944 -43.86 6.06 -17.25
N THR A 945 -44.10 7.29 -17.69
CA THR A 945 -43.72 7.75 -19.03
C THR A 945 -43.05 9.11 -18.93
N VAL A 946 -41.82 9.20 -19.43
CA VAL A 946 -41.11 10.46 -19.62
C VAL A 946 -41.20 10.85 -21.09
N ASP A 947 -41.79 12.01 -21.35
CA ASP A 947 -42.01 12.60 -22.67
C ASP A 947 -40.70 13.14 -23.25
N TYR A 948 -39.96 13.88 -22.41
CA TYR A 948 -38.62 14.35 -22.70
C TYR A 948 -37.85 14.64 -21.40
N VAL A 949 -36.53 14.67 -21.52
CA VAL A 949 -35.62 15.39 -20.62
C VAL A 949 -34.95 16.50 -21.41
N ARG A 950 -34.85 17.70 -20.84
CA ARG A 950 -34.18 18.85 -21.46
C ARG A 950 -33.28 19.57 -20.46
N PHE A 951 -32.13 20.04 -20.94
CA PHE A 951 -31.26 20.97 -20.21
C PHE A 951 -31.19 22.29 -20.98
N VAL A 952 -31.47 23.42 -20.32
CA VAL A 952 -31.62 24.74 -20.97
C VAL A 952 -30.98 25.89 -20.17
N GLU A 953 -30.69 27.03 -20.81
CA GLU A 953 -30.24 28.27 -20.15
C GLU A 953 -31.43 28.97 -19.46
N SER A 954 -32.61 28.96 -20.09
CA SER A 954 -33.85 29.54 -19.58
C SER A 954 -35.08 28.65 -19.81
N LEU A 955 -35.99 28.61 -18.82
CA LEU A 955 -37.29 27.93 -18.95
C LEU A 955 -38.17 28.48 -20.08
N ASP A 956 -37.92 29.70 -20.56
CA ASP A 956 -38.62 30.30 -21.72
C ASP A 956 -38.42 29.48 -23.01
N GLU A 957 -37.38 28.65 -23.09
CA GLU A 957 -37.03 27.83 -24.26
C GLU A 957 -37.90 26.55 -24.41
N ILE A 958 -38.75 26.28 -23.41
CA ILE A 958 -39.55 25.04 -23.33
C ILE A 958 -40.95 25.24 -23.93
N ASP A 959 -41.30 26.47 -24.35
CA ASP A 959 -42.66 26.89 -24.73
C ASP A 959 -42.89 26.92 -26.26
N GLU A 960 -43.16 25.76 -26.88
CA GLU A 960 -43.46 25.65 -28.31
C GLU A 960 -44.79 26.32 -28.73
N THR A 961 -44.77 27.62 -29.08
CA THR A 961 -45.93 28.29 -29.68
C THR A 961 -45.65 29.17 -30.92
N VAL A 962 -44.55 28.97 -31.65
CA VAL A 962 -44.31 29.62 -32.96
C VAL A 962 -43.87 28.66 -34.06
N SER A 963 -44.79 28.35 -34.97
CA SER A 963 -44.45 27.71 -36.25
C SER A 963 -43.84 28.72 -37.24
N ASN A 964 -42.75 28.36 -37.93
CA ASN A 964 -42.55 28.68 -39.36
C ASN A 964 -41.40 27.86 -39.96
N ASN A 965 -41.75 26.95 -40.87
CA ASN A 965 -40.82 26.15 -41.65
C ASN A 965 -40.27 26.94 -42.87
N PRO A 966 -39.01 26.74 -43.27
CA PRO A 966 -38.64 26.84 -44.68
C PRO A 966 -37.69 25.72 -45.15
N ASP A 967 -38.01 24.47 -44.84
CA ASP A 967 -37.40 23.31 -45.46
C ASP A 967 -37.68 23.23 -46.99
N GLN A 968 -36.76 22.57 -47.69
CA GLN A 968 -36.79 22.03 -49.06
C GLN A 968 -35.97 22.69 -50.18
N ASP A 969 -34.67 22.37 -50.18
CA ASP A 969 -34.00 21.78 -51.36
C ASP A 969 -34.20 20.24 -51.32
N THR A 970 -34.34 19.46 -52.39
CA THR A 970 -34.38 19.74 -53.85
C THR A 970 -35.28 18.69 -54.54
N GLU A 971 -35.75 18.98 -55.76
CA GLU A 971 -35.99 17.92 -56.75
C GLU A 971 -35.60 18.42 -58.15
N ASP A 972 -34.63 17.76 -58.79
CA ASP A 972 -34.27 17.93 -60.20
C ASP A 972 -34.89 16.73 -60.97
N SER A 973 -35.65 16.90 -62.05
CA SER A 973 -35.03 17.10 -63.36
C SER A 973 -36.06 17.24 -64.50
N GLU A 974 -35.75 18.07 -65.50
CA GLU A 974 -35.57 17.65 -66.90
C GLU A 974 -35.23 18.82 -67.86
N LYS A 975 -33.95 18.90 -68.23
CA LYS A 975 -33.40 19.06 -69.60
C LYS A 975 -33.56 20.35 -70.45
N ASP A 976 -32.43 20.62 -71.12
CA ASP A 976 -32.25 21.10 -72.50
C ASP A 976 -32.87 22.45 -72.93
N THR A 977 -32.01 23.47 -73.06
CA THR A 977 -31.49 23.77 -74.43
C THR A 977 -30.22 24.63 -74.46
N GLU A 978 -29.27 24.15 -75.27
CA GLU A 978 -28.30 24.88 -76.12
C GLU A 978 -27.69 26.27 -75.78
N ASN A 979 -26.37 26.29 -76.01
CA ASN A 979 -25.60 27.31 -76.76
C ASN A 979 -24.88 28.49 -76.05
N THR A 980 -23.57 28.23 -75.88
CA THR A 980 -22.41 29.05 -76.33
C THR A 980 -22.00 30.33 -75.63
N ASP A 981 -20.67 30.49 -75.63
CA ASP A 981 -19.90 31.75 -75.58
C ASP A 981 -19.93 32.55 -74.25
N LYS A 982 -18.79 33.03 -73.72
CA LYS A 982 -17.40 32.98 -74.21
C LYS A 982 -16.42 33.45 -73.11
N ASN A 983 -15.18 32.98 -73.19
CA ASN A 983 -13.94 33.69 -72.79
C ASN A 983 -13.76 34.13 -71.31
N SER A 984 -12.55 34.49 -70.85
CA SER A 984 -11.16 34.04 -71.12
C SER A 984 -10.20 34.80 -70.19
N GLU A 985 -8.97 34.28 -70.02
CA GLU A 985 -7.82 34.93 -69.35
C GLU A 985 -8.01 35.28 -67.84
N GLN A 986 -7.03 35.20 -66.93
CA GLN A 986 -5.56 35.09 -66.95
C GLN A 986 -4.77 36.37 -67.31
N GLU A 987 -4.47 37.16 -66.27
CA GLU A 987 -3.39 38.18 -66.18
C GLU A 987 -3.01 38.19 -64.67
N GLU A 988 -1.77 38.07 -64.17
CA GLU A 988 -0.46 38.68 -64.54
C GLU A 988 -0.50 40.22 -64.55
N SER A 989 0.45 41.01 -64.00
CA SER A 989 1.45 40.88 -62.92
C SER A 989 2.21 42.24 -62.84
N GLU A 990 3.27 42.33 -62.02
CA GLU A 990 4.36 43.34 -62.05
C GLU A 990 4.14 44.76 -61.45
N ASP A 991 5.20 45.18 -60.72
CA ASP A 991 5.78 46.55 -60.61
C ASP A 991 5.00 47.72 -59.95
N THR A 992 5.67 48.75 -59.37
CA THR A 992 7.11 49.10 -59.32
C THR A 992 7.54 49.74 -57.97
N GLU A 993 8.84 50.01 -57.82
CA GLU A 993 9.48 50.69 -56.67
C GLU A 993 9.13 52.19 -56.45
N ASN A 994 9.61 52.73 -55.30
CA ASN A 994 10.28 54.04 -55.13
C ASN A 994 9.44 55.35 -55.02
N GLN A 995 9.44 56.00 -53.84
CA GLN A 995 10.46 57.03 -53.48
C GLN A 995 10.32 57.65 -52.06
N THR A 996 11.32 58.47 -51.66
CA THR A 996 11.60 58.93 -50.29
C THR A 996 11.49 60.46 -50.07
N SER A 997 11.37 60.89 -48.81
CA SER A 997 11.77 62.22 -48.26
C SER A 997 11.94 62.10 -46.73
N GLU A 998 13.13 62.15 -46.11
CA GLU A 998 13.96 63.33 -45.73
C GLU A 998 13.51 64.06 -44.42
N LYS A 999 14.39 64.45 -43.46
CA LYS A 999 15.87 64.41 -43.35
C LYS A 999 16.42 64.75 -41.92
N ILE A 1000 17.74 64.54 -41.71
CA ILE A 1000 18.72 65.21 -40.79
C ILE A 1000 19.27 64.38 -39.59
N GLU A 1001 20.60 64.49 -39.42
CA GLU A 1001 21.51 63.87 -38.41
C GLU A 1001 21.62 64.77 -37.13
N THR A 1002 22.42 64.55 -36.06
CA THR A 1002 23.68 63.80 -35.83
C THR A 1002 23.88 63.48 -34.32
N THR A 1003 24.85 62.62 -33.97
CA THR A 1003 25.25 62.12 -32.62
C THR A 1003 26.01 63.12 -31.71
N VAL A 1004 26.14 62.83 -30.39
CA VAL A 1004 27.40 62.94 -29.56
C VAL A 1004 27.23 62.59 -28.03
N VAL A 1005 27.92 61.51 -27.59
CA VAL A 1005 28.78 61.32 -26.36
C VAL A 1005 28.28 61.42 -24.88
N GLU A 1006 28.50 60.31 -24.14
CA GLU A 1006 28.86 60.06 -22.70
C GLU A 1006 28.30 60.88 -21.51
N SER A 1007 27.86 60.18 -20.44
CA SER A 1007 28.63 60.02 -19.16
C SER A 1007 27.83 59.24 -18.07
N GLU A 1008 28.36 59.11 -16.85
CA GLU A 1008 28.10 57.98 -15.91
C GLU A 1008 28.02 58.42 -14.42
N ILE A 1009 27.59 57.51 -13.53
CA ILE A 1009 27.79 57.40 -12.05
C ILE A 1009 27.05 58.34 -11.04
N ILE A 1010 26.68 57.72 -9.90
CA ILE A 1010 26.52 58.19 -8.49
C ILE A 1010 25.11 58.50 -7.91
N LYS A 1011 24.93 57.86 -6.73
CA LYS A 1011 23.94 57.94 -5.63
C LYS A 1011 23.56 59.35 -5.14
N ASP A 1012 22.44 59.46 -4.40
CA ASP A 1012 22.49 59.48 -2.91
C ASP A 1012 21.08 59.48 -2.27
N GLU A 1013 21.02 59.29 -0.95
CA GLU A 1013 19.79 59.30 -0.13
C GLU A 1013 19.20 60.72 0.07
N VAL A 1014 18.27 60.87 1.03
CA VAL A 1014 18.28 61.88 2.13
C VAL A 1014 16.92 62.56 2.40
N LYS A 1015 16.23 62.08 3.48
CA LYS A 1015 15.37 62.85 4.43
C LYS A 1015 14.00 63.39 3.95
N MET A 1016 13.08 63.88 4.81
CA MET A 1016 12.67 63.63 6.23
C MET A 1016 11.53 64.64 6.56
N ALA A 1017 10.70 64.36 7.58
CA ALA A 1017 9.96 65.34 8.41
C ALA A 1017 8.69 66.02 7.81
N ILE A 1018 7.71 66.53 8.59
CA ILE A 1018 7.05 66.08 9.86
C ILE A 1018 5.84 67.03 10.16
N LEU A 1019 4.66 66.48 10.52
CA LEU A 1019 3.50 67.16 11.16
C LEU A 1019 2.85 68.36 10.40
N PRO A 1020 1.69 68.94 10.84
CA PRO A 1020 0.83 68.64 12.00
C PRO A 1020 -0.64 68.26 11.67
N ALA A 1021 -1.48 68.08 12.72
CA ALA A 1021 -2.86 67.56 12.67
C ALA A 1021 -3.96 68.59 13.02
N THR A 1022 -5.26 68.24 12.87
CA THR A 1022 -6.37 68.45 13.86
C THR A 1022 -7.79 68.05 13.34
N GLY A 1023 -8.69 67.62 14.25
CA GLY A 1023 -10.14 67.31 14.05
C GLY A 1023 -10.46 65.80 13.95
N GLU A 1024 -11.12 65.09 14.88
CA GLU A 1024 -12.51 65.18 15.44
C GLU A 1024 -13.62 64.80 14.41
N THR A 1025 -14.57 63.85 14.63
CA THR A 1025 -15.08 63.15 15.85
C THR A 1025 -15.55 61.69 15.64
N ASN A 1026 -15.40 60.83 16.68
CA ASN A 1026 -16.25 59.71 17.19
C ASN A 1026 -17.46 59.15 16.38
N SER A 1027 -17.84 57.86 16.44
CA SER A 1027 -17.33 56.68 17.20
C SER A 1027 -18.05 55.35 16.84
N LYS A 1028 -17.47 54.20 17.25
CA LYS A 1028 -18.00 52.80 17.24
C LYS A 1028 -17.94 52.06 15.89
N ASN A 1029 -17.61 50.76 15.81
CA ASN A 1029 -17.16 49.79 16.83
C ASN A 1029 -16.26 48.72 16.17
N HIS A 1030 -15.04 48.53 16.65
CA HIS A 1030 -14.22 47.32 16.43
C HIS A 1030 -13.33 47.11 17.67
N LEU A 1031 -12.96 45.86 17.95
CA LEU A 1031 -11.99 45.51 18.99
C LEU A 1031 -11.07 44.39 18.51
N LEU A 1032 -9.92 44.76 17.94
CA LEU A 1032 -8.80 43.86 17.70
C LEU A 1032 -7.48 44.66 17.74
N ALA A 1033 -6.38 43.95 18.01
CA ALA A 1033 -4.98 44.37 17.95
C ALA A 1033 -4.49 45.42 18.96
N SER A 1034 -3.32 45.13 19.52
CA SER A 1034 -2.17 46.06 19.47
C SER A 1034 -0.87 45.26 19.59
N ILE A 1035 -0.01 45.42 18.58
CA ILE A 1035 1.35 44.89 18.50
C ILE A 1035 2.32 46.02 18.91
N ILE A 1036 3.58 45.70 19.26
CA ILE A 1036 4.85 46.41 18.92
C ILE A 1036 5.94 46.14 19.97
N ALA A 1037 7.19 46.00 19.52
CA ALA A 1037 8.38 45.69 20.31
C ALA A 1037 9.51 46.72 20.07
N ILE A 1038 10.77 46.35 20.40
CA ILE A 1038 12.06 47.02 20.11
C ILE A 1038 12.25 48.42 20.78
N ILE A 1039 13.39 48.85 21.33
CA ILE A 1039 14.83 48.54 21.13
C ILE A 1039 15.62 48.64 22.46
N GLY A 1040 16.69 47.83 22.61
CA GLY A 1040 17.98 48.31 23.17
C GLY A 1040 18.30 48.02 24.64
N GLY A 1041 19.06 46.96 24.90
CA GLY A 1041 19.82 46.79 26.15
C GLY A 1041 21.23 47.39 26.07
N LEU A 1042 21.95 47.47 27.20
CA LEU A 1042 23.42 47.44 27.31
C LEU A 1042 23.86 47.39 28.80
N PHE A 1043 24.97 46.69 29.07
CA PHE A 1043 25.88 46.78 30.24
C PHE A 1043 25.49 46.24 31.66
N ILE A 1044 25.92 44.98 31.90
CA ILE A 1044 27.14 44.61 32.67
C ILE A 1044 27.20 44.61 34.24
N ILE A 1045 27.52 43.42 34.76
CA ILE A 1045 28.24 43.04 36.01
C ILE A 1045 27.62 43.37 37.40
N GLY A 1046 27.29 42.31 38.16
CA GLY A 1046 26.92 42.36 39.59
C GLY A 1046 27.02 41.00 40.32
N ARG A 1047 28.24 40.53 40.63
CA ARG A 1047 28.53 39.20 41.23
C ARG A 1047 27.85 38.90 42.60
N ARG A 1048 27.20 37.72 42.72
CA ARG A 1048 27.50 36.57 43.63
C ARG A 1048 26.31 35.58 43.60
N LYS A 1049 26.37 34.24 43.48
CA LYS A 1049 27.35 33.12 43.67
C LYS A 1049 27.00 32.28 44.92
N GLU A 1050 27.00 30.94 44.77
CA GLU A 1050 26.70 29.88 45.78
C GLU A 1050 25.19 29.69 46.07
N ILE A 1051 24.65 28.47 46.30
CA ILE A 1051 25.10 27.07 46.14
C ILE A 1051 23.85 26.13 46.13
N GLU A 1052 24.02 24.86 45.72
CA GLU A 1052 23.17 23.66 45.95
C GLU A 1052 21.73 23.83 46.51
N GLU A 1053 20.72 23.46 45.70
CA GLU A 1053 19.91 22.23 45.91
C GLU A 1053 19.29 21.80 44.56
#